data_AF-A0A928ADP7-F1
#
_entry.id   AF-A0A928ADP7-F1
#
_cell.length_a   1.000
_cell.length_b   1.000
_cell.length_c   1.000
_cell.angle_alpha   90.00
_cell.angle_beta   90.00
_cell.angle_gamma   90.00
#
_symmetry.space_group_name_H-M   'P 1'
#
loop_
_entity.id
_entity.type
_entity.pdbx_description
1 polymer ?
#
loop_
_entity_poly.entity_id
_entity_poly.type
_entity_poly.pdbx_seq_one_letter_code
_entity_poly.pdbx_strand_id
1 'polypeptide(L)'
;MKIKNLLYVVLFVAFAVSCTPDSGTEEPNGGGGNTEEPSNPTTPTEPAYIKFGSNYVVADYDGAVESVVVDVNPDWEWEITTSGEEWFSAERSNNNLVVTFSESIDKLERKGSITVKVGTEENVAEASINVLQIGTDTEELIYEVETTEANQKVVAAPILTYQNGGKMTVDWGDGSEPATYESQRVYKEYAEPGLYTIVISGEDIHNLEFAYEDSICPELKRIHSWGKMGYKNAANMCKGCINLESIPADVAGSFEDVGSFVAAFLGCEKLKSIPEGLFQHAKEAKKFSNCFRYTASISEIPENLFANNPLAEEMYFAFYGTGTDYKITNEALKINSGNYLNSYPANLENSNAISNGKLRSVPEKLFSNCPNITRFEYIFGTTAITTVPEKIFAENSAATNYEGLFFACTNFKTIPANFMKAATSATNIKYMFSGCVSLTEIPVAMFENCTNVTNLEYLFSLTGVQSIKKGIFKGLSNVKTVGSVFHTCTSLTDIEAGVFEGLTAAKSFPYCFTDCTSLRTIPAGLLAGMKAAYEFEYMFANTALESVPVELFDEVRDYDLANYSYLFSECKNLKTVPATLFDHVTELASDGMDCLFVGSGIESIPAGLFVTCTEADSTSFEGAFYGCPELKSVEGSIFPEVTTITKMTQLFAFCPKLESIPADLFKPLGAAKLRFTQTFEGCTSLKSLPAELFAHNTATTHFAGTFTGCTALESVPENLLASCANLAYVNRMFSGCTALKAVPEKLFAGNPKIQTFEEAFLGCSALETLPEKLFSAIGTTTTSVTFANCFKGCSALTSLPAGLFDTVCRISSINGCFEGCKSLTGESPYTVIGEEKVHLYERVQGEDFPRVPSSKSAHAACFKGCTGLTDYATMPDEWKE
;
A
#
# COMPACT_ATOMS: atom_id res chain seq x y z
N MET A 1 20.99 9.08 10.56
CA MET A 1 22.46 8.90 10.66
C MET A 1 22.79 7.64 9.85
N LYS A 2 23.35 7.63 8.64
CA LYS A 2 24.49 8.34 8.04
C LYS A 2 24.18 8.76 6.59
N ILE A 3 24.68 9.95 6.24
CA ILE A 3 24.86 10.48 4.88
C ILE A 3 26.18 9.94 4.30
N LYS A 4 26.19 9.63 3.00
CA LYS A 4 27.29 9.75 1.99
C LYS A 4 26.86 8.92 0.77
N ASN A 5 26.92 9.33 -0.49
CA ASN A 5 27.43 10.55 -1.13
C ASN A 5 26.84 10.60 -2.54
N LEU A 6 26.59 11.81 -3.02
CA LEU A 6 26.17 12.17 -4.37
C LEU A 6 27.41 12.56 -5.21
N LEU A 7 27.26 12.42 -6.53
CA LEU A 7 27.90 13.16 -7.63
C LEU A 7 29.31 12.75 -8.10
N TYR A 8 29.39 12.27 -9.35
CA TYR A 8 29.85 13.12 -10.46
C TYR A 8 29.14 12.74 -11.78
N VAL A 9 28.70 13.79 -12.47
CA VAL A 9 27.95 13.85 -13.73
C VAL A 9 28.94 14.13 -14.88
N VAL A 10 28.53 13.80 -16.11
CA VAL A 10 28.68 14.54 -17.41
C VAL A 10 28.86 13.48 -18.54
N LEU A 11 27.86 13.12 -19.35
CA LEU A 11 27.11 13.84 -20.43
C LEU A 11 27.65 13.46 -21.84
N PHE A 12 26.77 12.85 -22.64
CA PHE A 12 26.45 13.10 -24.08
C PHE A 12 27.58 13.05 -25.15
N VAL A 13 27.40 12.69 -26.43
CA VAL A 13 26.39 12.00 -27.28
C VAL A 13 27.04 11.86 -28.68
N ALA A 14 26.90 10.68 -29.29
CA ALA A 14 26.65 10.35 -30.71
C ALA A 14 27.52 10.78 -31.94
N PHE A 15 27.34 9.91 -32.95
CA PHE A 15 27.29 10.07 -34.42
C PHE A 15 28.50 9.68 -35.32
N ALA A 16 28.29 8.55 -36.01
CA ALA A 16 28.40 8.23 -37.45
C ALA A 16 29.58 8.68 -38.34
N VAL A 17 30.14 7.65 -39.01
CA VAL A 17 30.48 7.50 -40.46
C VAL A 17 30.96 8.72 -41.25
N SER A 18 32.21 8.67 -41.77
CA SER A 18 32.50 8.65 -43.24
C SER A 18 33.98 8.88 -43.61
N CYS A 19 34.50 7.97 -44.45
CA CYS A 19 35.34 8.13 -45.66
C CYS A 19 36.70 8.89 -45.73
N THR A 20 37.63 8.17 -46.42
CA THR A 20 38.74 8.60 -47.33
C THR A 20 40.19 8.65 -46.76
N PRO A 21 41.26 8.74 -47.60
CA PRO A 21 41.91 7.58 -48.25
C PRO A 21 43.47 7.62 -48.22
N ASP A 22 44.10 6.56 -48.76
CA ASP A 22 45.39 6.52 -49.47
C ASP A 22 46.73 6.89 -48.78
N SER A 23 47.72 5.99 -48.89
CA SER A 23 49.06 6.22 -49.49
C SER A 23 50.21 5.39 -48.87
N GLY A 24 51.05 4.84 -49.78
CA GLY A 24 52.49 4.58 -49.58
C GLY A 24 52.88 3.15 -49.20
N THR A 25 53.10 2.23 -50.15
CA THR A 25 54.39 1.90 -50.83
C THR A 25 55.59 1.61 -49.90
N GLU A 26 56.07 0.36 -49.87
CA GLU A 26 57.43 -0.04 -50.29
C GLU A 26 57.66 -1.57 -50.16
N GLU A 27 58.09 -2.16 -51.28
CA GLU A 27 58.72 -3.48 -51.49
C GLU A 27 60.20 -3.48 -51.02
N PRO A 28 61.04 -4.54 -51.18
CA PRO A 28 60.83 -6.00 -51.18
C PRO A 28 61.94 -6.77 -50.40
N ASN A 29 61.79 -8.09 -50.18
CA ASN A 29 62.77 -9.12 -50.61
C ASN A 29 62.61 -10.50 -49.94
N GLY A 30 62.68 -11.54 -50.79
CA GLY A 30 63.16 -12.90 -50.49
C GLY A 30 62.12 -13.83 -49.85
N GLY A 31 61.80 -15.02 -50.37
CA GLY A 31 62.47 -15.89 -51.32
C GLY A 31 62.34 -17.33 -50.79
N GLY A 32 61.83 -18.24 -51.63
CA GLY A 32 61.68 -19.68 -51.36
C GLY A 32 60.25 -20.03 -50.92
N GLY A 33 59.43 -20.76 -51.68
CA GLY A 33 59.75 -21.88 -52.54
C GLY A 33 59.53 -23.19 -51.78
N ASN A 34 58.26 -23.53 -51.51
CA ASN A 34 57.81 -24.90 -51.31
C ASN A 34 56.37 -25.03 -51.81
N THR A 35 56.18 -26.00 -52.69
CA THR A 35 54.94 -26.42 -53.33
C THR A 35 54.10 -27.21 -52.34
N GLU A 36 52.91 -26.70 -52.00
CA GLU A 36 51.79 -27.52 -51.52
C GLU A 36 50.64 -27.40 -52.52
N GLU A 37 50.09 -28.56 -52.88
CA GLU A 37 48.91 -28.72 -53.73
C GLU A 37 47.69 -27.98 -53.15
N PRO A 38 46.75 -27.53 -54.00
CA PRO A 38 45.50 -26.94 -53.53
C PRO A 38 44.66 -28.03 -52.88
N SER A 39 44.47 -27.96 -51.56
CA SER A 39 43.41 -28.72 -50.90
C SER A 39 42.07 -28.23 -51.44
N ASN A 40 41.31 -29.17 -52.01
CA ASN A 40 39.89 -29.08 -52.36
C ASN A 40 39.10 -28.14 -51.43
N PRO A 41 38.17 -27.32 -51.95
CA PRO A 41 37.12 -26.76 -51.11
C PRO A 41 36.34 -27.94 -50.54
N THR A 42 36.38 -28.08 -49.23
CA THR A 42 35.58 -29.04 -48.48
C THR A 42 34.11 -28.79 -48.83
N THR A 43 33.46 -29.82 -49.36
CA THR A 43 32.00 -29.94 -49.49
C THR A 43 31.37 -29.51 -48.16
N PRO A 44 30.32 -28.67 -48.13
CA PRO A 44 29.61 -28.37 -46.89
C PRO A 44 29.13 -29.69 -46.30
N THR A 45 29.60 -30.04 -45.10
CA THR A 45 29.26 -31.29 -44.41
C THR A 45 27.83 -31.31 -43.85
N GLU A 46 27.10 -30.19 -43.94
CA GLU A 46 25.71 -30.09 -43.52
C GLU A 46 24.78 -29.86 -44.73
N PRO A 47 23.61 -30.53 -44.77
CA PRO A 47 22.63 -30.36 -45.83
C PRO A 47 22.08 -28.93 -45.84
N ALA A 48 21.84 -28.40 -47.04
CA ALA A 48 21.27 -27.08 -47.21
C ALA A 48 19.85 -27.03 -46.63
N TYR A 49 19.49 -25.93 -45.97
CA TYR A 49 18.11 -25.69 -45.55
C TYR A 49 17.71 -24.23 -45.67
N ILE A 50 16.41 -24.00 -45.75
CA ILE A 50 15.75 -22.70 -45.66
C ILE A 50 14.62 -22.84 -44.65
N LYS A 51 14.59 -21.95 -43.65
CA LYS A 51 13.50 -21.86 -42.68
C LYS A 51 13.05 -20.42 -42.56
N PHE A 52 11.81 -20.16 -42.96
CA PHE A 52 11.18 -18.86 -42.77
C PHE A 52 10.73 -18.68 -41.31
N GLY A 53 10.85 -17.46 -40.80
CA GLY A 53 10.31 -17.11 -39.48
C GLY A 53 8.78 -17.05 -39.42
N SER A 54 8.11 -17.03 -40.57
CA SER A 54 6.65 -17.07 -40.78
C SER A 54 6.34 -17.77 -42.11
N ASN A 55 5.16 -18.36 -42.22
CA ASN A 55 4.66 -19.00 -43.45
C ASN A 55 3.96 -18.01 -44.39
N TYR A 56 3.71 -16.78 -43.93
CA TYR A 56 3.12 -15.71 -44.72
C TYR A 56 3.92 -14.42 -44.63
N VAL A 57 3.87 -13.64 -45.70
CA VAL A 57 4.08 -12.19 -45.67
C VAL A 57 2.74 -11.53 -45.98
N VAL A 58 2.29 -10.64 -45.10
CA VAL A 58 0.92 -10.09 -45.15
C VAL A 58 0.94 -8.58 -45.18
N ALA A 59 0.17 -7.98 -46.08
CA ALA A 59 -0.11 -6.54 -46.10
C ALA A 59 -1.61 -6.28 -46.30
N ASP A 60 -2.07 -5.08 -45.98
CA ASP A 60 -3.40 -4.62 -46.38
C ASP A 60 -3.42 -4.17 -47.85
N TYR A 61 -4.62 -3.83 -48.33
CA TYR A 61 -4.80 -3.35 -49.69
C TYR A 61 -4.15 -1.99 -49.98
N ASP A 62 -3.71 -1.22 -48.97
CA ASP A 62 -3.06 0.09 -49.19
C ASP A 62 -1.58 -0.09 -49.61
N GLY A 63 -1.02 -1.28 -49.39
CA GLY A 63 0.36 -1.63 -49.71
C GLY A 63 1.31 -1.31 -48.56
N ALA A 64 2.41 -2.06 -48.49
CA ALA A 64 3.37 -2.01 -47.39
C ALA A 64 4.74 -2.53 -47.84
N VAL A 65 5.75 -2.32 -46.99
CA VAL A 65 7.03 -3.03 -47.09
C VAL A 65 7.17 -3.89 -45.84
N GLU A 66 7.11 -5.20 -46.03
CA GLU A 66 7.19 -6.18 -44.96
C GLU A 66 8.45 -7.00 -45.07
N SER A 67 8.83 -7.65 -43.98
CA SER A 67 9.99 -8.54 -44.02
C SER A 67 9.83 -9.75 -43.12
N VAL A 68 10.37 -10.88 -43.57
CA VAL A 68 10.43 -12.12 -42.81
C VAL A 68 11.89 -12.57 -42.71
N VAL A 69 12.30 -12.90 -41.49
CA VAL A 69 13.63 -13.48 -41.23
C VAL A 69 13.69 -14.85 -41.92
N VAL A 70 14.77 -15.09 -42.67
CA VAL A 70 15.05 -16.37 -43.31
C VAL A 70 16.34 -16.92 -42.73
N ASP A 71 16.24 -18.07 -42.07
CA ASP A 71 17.38 -18.83 -41.59
C ASP A 71 17.81 -19.81 -42.68
N VAL A 72 19.07 -19.71 -43.10
CA VAL A 72 19.63 -20.48 -44.20
C VAL A 72 20.98 -21.06 -43.78
N ASN A 73 21.28 -22.26 -44.26
CA ASN A 73 22.59 -22.88 -44.09
C ASN A 73 22.99 -23.60 -45.38
N PRO A 74 24.25 -23.46 -45.84
CA PRO A 74 25.17 -22.34 -45.59
C PRO A 74 24.59 -21.00 -46.11
N ASP A 75 25.15 -19.86 -45.67
CA ASP A 75 24.71 -18.53 -46.11
C ASP A 75 25.18 -18.21 -47.54
N TRP A 76 24.52 -18.81 -48.52
CA TRP A 76 24.75 -18.60 -49.95
C TRP A 76 23.89 -17.47 -50.53
N GLU A 77 24.17 -17.08 -51.78
CA GLU A 77 23.30 -16.18 -52.54
C GLU A 77 21.89 -16.77 -52.73
N TRP A 78 20.87 -15.91 -52.70
CA TRP A 78 19.48 -16.32 -52.80
C TRP A 78 18.97 -16.13 -54.23
N GLU A 79 18.48 -17.20 -54.85
CA GLU A 79 17.65 -17.10 -56.03
C GLU A 79 16.19 -16.92 -55.56
N ILE A 80 15.60 -15.76 -55.88
CA ILE A 80 14.23 -15.40 -55.50
C ILE A 80 13.36 -15.41 -56.75
N THR A 81 12.30 -16.22 -56.73
CA THR A 81 11.27 -16.25 -57.77
C THR A 81 9.90 -15.97 -57.14
N THR A 82 9.02 -15.27 -57.85
CA THR A 82 7.70 -14.90 -57.30
C THR A 82 6.57 -15.33 -58.23
N SER A 83 5.43 -15.67 -57.65
CA SER A 83 4.17 -15.85 -58.37
C SER A 83 3.26 -14.67 -58.04
N GLY A 84 2.97 -13.83 -59.04
CA GLY A 84 2.18 -12.60 -58.85
C GLY A 84 2.96 -11.27 -59.01
N GLU A 85 4.04 -11.25 -59.80
CA GLU A 85 4.97 -10.11 -60.05
C GLU A 85 4.33 -8.75 -60.36
N GLU A 86 3.04 -8.68 -60.70
CA GLU A 86 2.36 -7.42 -61.03
C GLU A 86 2.03 -6.55 -59.81
N TRP A 87 1.91 -7.13 -58.61
CA TRP A 87 1.43 -6.40 -57.43
C TRP A 87 2.32 -6.50 -56.18
N PHE A 88 3.39 -7.28 -56.21
CA PHE A 88 4.45 -7.24 -55.20
C PHE A 88 5.81 -7.60 -55.80
N SER A 89 6.88 -7.22 -55.11
CA SER A 89 8.25 -7.64 -55.41
C SER A 89 8.95 -8.13 -54.15
N ALA A 90 9.93 -9.01 -54.30
CA ALA A 90 10.70 -9.54 -53.17
C ALA A 90 12.20 -9.45 -53.42
N GLU A 91 12.95 -9.03 -52.40
CA GLU A 91 14.40 -8.93 -52.45
C GLU A 91 15.04 -9.37 -51.13
N ARG A 92 16.31 -9.75 -51.19
CA ARG A 92 17.10 -10.07 -50.00
C ARG A 92 17.66 -8.80 -49.39
N SER A 93 17.52 -8.63 -48.07
CA SER A 93 18.25 -7.65 -47.28
C SER A 93 18.83 -8.30 -46.02
N ASN A 94 20.13 -8.57 -46.03
CA ASN A 94 20.82 -9.38 -45.01
C ASN A 94 20.16 -10.76 -44.85
N ASN A 95 19.66 -11.08 -43.65
CA ASN A 95 18.96 -12.33 -43.34
C ASN A 95 17.43 -12.19 -43.45
N ASN A 96 16.94 -11.15 -44.13
CA ASN A 96 15.51 -10.92 -44.32
C ASN A 96 15.13 -11.01 -45.79
N LEU A 97 13.99 -11.65 -46.05
CA LEU A 97 13.24 -11.49 -47.27
C LEU A 97 12.34 -10.26 -47.12
N VAL A 98 12.64 -9.20 -47.87
CA VAL A 98 11.87 -7.95 -47.89
C VAL A 98 10.88 -8.01 -49.04
N VAL A 99 9.61 -7.81 -48.75
CA VAL A 99 8.51 -7.85 -49.72
C VAL A 99 7.87 -6.47 -49.79
N THR A 100 7.84 -5.89 -50.98
CA THR A 100 7.19 -4.61 -51.24
C THR A 100 5.88 -4.86 -51.97
N PHE A 101 4.76 -4.46 -51.38
CA PHE A 101 3.41 -4.58 -51.93
C PHE A 101 3.01 -3.28 -52.61
N SER A 102 2.38 -3.39 -53.77
CA SER A 102 1.69 -2.26 -54.42
C SER A 102 0.29 -2.07 -53.84
N GLU A 103 -0.24 -0.86 -53.91
CA GLU A 103 -1.63 -0.57 -53.57
C GLU A 103 -2.60 -1.37 -54.46
N SER A 104 -3.59 -2.00 -53.83
CA SER A 104 -4.69 -2.69 -54.47
C SER A 104 -5.86 -1.73 -54.69
N ILE A 105 -5.94 -1.15 -55.90
CA ILE A 105 -6.93 -0.15 -56.28
C ILE A 105 -8.39 -0.64 -56.13
N ASP A 106 -8.64 -1.92 -56.38
CA ASP A 106 -9.95 -2.56 -56.22
C ASP A 106 -10.23 -3.03 -54.79
N LYS A 107 -9.21 -2.98 -53.91
CA LYS A 107 -9.28 -3.38 -52.50
C LYS A 107 -9.71 -4.84 -52.30
N LEU A 108 -9.48 -5.66 -53.30
CA LEU A 108 -9.75 -7.09 -53.26
C LEU A 108 -8.51 -7.87 -52.81
N GLU A 109 -8.75 -9.05 -52.27
CA GLU A 109 -7.73 -9.98 -51.81
C GLU A 109 -6.83 -10.40 -52.98
N ARG A 110 -5.53 -10.46 -52.71
CA ARG A 110 -4.56 -11.03 -53.65
C ARG A 110 -3.68 -12.05 -52.94
N LYS A 111 -3.56 -13.22 -53.56
CA LYS A 111 -2.74 -14.34 -53.07
C LYS A 111 -1.61 -14.60 -54.07
N GLY A 112 -0.41 -14.77 -53.56
CA GLY A 112 0.80 -15.08 -54.32
C GLY A 112 1.77 -15.92 -53.49
N SER A 113 2.94 -16.21 -54.04
CA SER A 113 4.00 -16.91 -53.31
C SER A 113 5.38 -16.43 -53.74
N ILE A 114 6.35 -16.56 -52.83
CA ILE A 114 7.76 -16.35 -53.11
C ILE A 114 8.49 -17.66 -52.85
N THR A 115 9.31 -18.10 -53.81
CA THR A 115 10.20 -19.24 -53.65
C THR A 115 11.62 -18.73 -53.53
N VAL A 116 12.28 -19.09 -52.43
CA VAL A 116 13.70 -18.84 -52.20
C VAL A 116 14.44 -20.14 -52.42
N LYS A 117 15.52 -20.08 -53.18
CA LYS A 117 16.41 -21.20 -53.44
C LYS A 117 17.85 -20.83 -53.11
N VAL A 118 18.53 -21.69 -52.36
CA VAL A 118 19.93 -21.53 -51.97
C VAL A 118 20.71 -22.80 -52.31
N GLY A 119 21.92 -22.64 -52.82
CA GLY A 119 22.88 -23.73 -52.96
C GLY A 119 23.46 -23.98 -54.34
N THR A 120 24.20 -25.08 -54.43
CA THR A 120 24.93 -25.52 -55.63
C THR A 120 24.26 -26.76 -56.23
N GLU A 121 24.73 -27.23 -57.39
CA GLU A 121 24.14 -28.40 -58.08
C GLU A 121 24.07 -29.68 -57.21
N GLU A 122 24.96 -29.82 -56.20
CA GLU A 122 25.06 -31.01 -55.34
C GLU A 122 24.39 -30.85 -53.97
N ASN A 123 24.09 -29.63 -53.53
CA ASN A 123 23.48 -29.34 -52.22
C ASN A 123 22.61 -28.08 -52.34
N VAL A 124 21.31 -28.28 -52.58
CA VAL A 124 20.32 -27.22 -52.83
C VAL A 124 19.15 -27.35 -51.86
N ALA A 125 18.67 -26.21 -51.36
CA ALA A 125 17.41 -26.10 -50.64
C ALA A 125 16.50 -25.10 -51.35
N GLU A 126 15.22 -25.45 -51.44
CA GLU A 126 14.17 -24.61 -52.02
C GLU A 126 12.98 -24.62 -51.06
N ALA A 127 12.46 -23.45 -50.73
CA ALA A 127 11.30 -23.29 -49.88
C ALA A 127 10.45 -22.10 -50.32
N SER A 128 9.14 -22.20 -50.15
CA SER A 128 8.20 -21.14 -50.51
C SER A 128 7.53 -20.54 -49.28
N ILE A 129 7.22 -19.24 -49.37
CA ILE A 129 6.41 -18.49 -48.41
C ILE A 129 5.19 -17.93 -49.13
N ASN A 130 4.04 -17.91 -48.46
CA ASN A 130 2.81 -17.35 -49.03
C ASN A 130 2.82 -15.83 -48.92
N VAL A 131 2.24 -15.15 -49.91
CA VAL A 131 2.06 -13.70 -49.91
C VAL A 131 0.57 -13.42 -49.94
N LEU A 132 0.07 -12.71 -48.93
CA LEU A 132 -1.34 -12.36 -48.80
C LEU A 132 -1.48 -10.84 -48.72
N GLN A 133 -2.21 -10.26 -49.67
CA GLN A 133 -2.73 -8.91 -49.54
C GLN A 133 -4.19 -8.99 -49.12
N ILE A 134 -4.50 -8.60 -47.89
CA ILE A 134 -5.85 -8.69 -47.31
C ILE A 134 -6.76 -7.70 -48.04
N GLY A 135 -7.88 -8.20 -48.53
CA GLY A 135 -8.92 -7.42 -49.19
C GLY A 135 -10.14 -7.19 -48.31
N THR A 136 -11.02 -6.33 -48.80
CA THR A 136 -12.37 -6.16 -48.25
C THR A 136 -13.25 -7.40 -48.43
N ASP A 137 -12.84 -8.37 -49.24
CA ASP A 137 -13.50 -9.64 -49.53
C ASP A 137 -12.78 -10.86 -48.94
N THR A 138 -11.77 -10.67 -48.08
CA THR A 138 -11.12 -11.79 -47.37
C THR A 138 -12.08 -12.45 -46.39
N GLU A 139 -12.49 -13.69 -46.69
CA GLU A 139 -13.45 -14.46 -45.90
C GLU A 139 -12.78 -15.34 -44.83
N GLU A 140 -11.53 -15.77 -45.05
CA GLU A 140 -10.88 -16.76 -44.18
C GLU A 140 -10.17 -16.14 -42.96
N LEU A 141 -10.32 -16.80 -41.81
CA LEU A 141 -9.46 -16.59 -40.64
C LEU A 141 -8.16 -17.37 -40.87
N ILE A 142 -7.03 -16.68 -40.79
CA ILE A 142 -5.71 -17.25 -41.07
C ILE A 142 -4.78 -16.90 -39.91
N TYR A 143 -4.17 -17.91 -39.28
CA TYR A 143 -3.25 -17.71 -38.15
C TYR A 143 -2.18 -18.79 -38.08
N GLU A 144 -1.12 -18.51 -37.33
CA GLU A 144 -0.01 -19.41 -37.09
C GLU A 144 0.05 -19.86 -35.63
N VAL A 145 0.30 -21.16 -35.46
CA VAL A 145 0.63 -21.77 -34.18
C VAL A 145 2.03 -22.37 -34.21
N GLU A 146 2.76 -22.24 -33.11
CA GLU A 146 4.08 -22.85 -32.92
C GLU A 146 3.96 -23.95 -31.86
N THR A 147 4.22 -25.20 -32.26
CA THR A 147 4.34 -26.33 -31.33
C THR A 147 5.81 -26.58 -31.03
N THR A 148 6.14 -26.79 -29.75
CA THR A 148 7.51 -26.98 -29.26
C THR A 148 7.80 -28.43 -28.87
N GLU A 149 6.76 -29.27 -28.76
CA GLU A 149 6.88 -30.67 -28.39
C GLU A 149 6.12 -31.57 -29.38
N ALA A 150 6.63 -32.80 -29.56
CA ALA A 150 5.94 -33.81 -30.34
C ALA A 150 4.60 -34.19 -29.68
N ASN A 151 3.56 -34.37 -30.49
CA ASN A 151 2.19 -34.64 -30.05
C ASN A 151 1.57 -33.50 -29.22
N GLN A 152 2.04 -32.26 -29.41
CA GLN A 152 1.41 -31.11 -28.76
C GLN A 152 0.01 -30.86 -29.35
N LYS A 153 -0.94 -30.63 -28.45
CA LYS A 153 -2.35 -30.40 -28.78
C LYS A 153 -2.61 -28.91 -29.00
N VAL A 154 -3.14 -28.58 -30.18
CA VAL A 154 -3.60 -27.23 -30.54
C VAL A 154 -5.12 -27.24 -30.68
N VAL A 155 -5.75 -26.17 -30.23
CA VAL A 155 -7.20 -25.95 -30.36
C VAL A 155 -7.43 -25.03 -31.54
N ALA A 156 -8.35 -25.39 -32.45
CA ALA A 156 -8.77 -24.45 -33.48
C ALA A 156 -9.63 -23.35 -32.87
N ALA A 157 -9.23 -22.10 -33.09
CA ALA A 157 -10.07 -20.92 -32.93
C ALA A 157 -10.78 -20.67 -34.26
N PRO A 158 -12.07 -20.28 -34.30
CA PRO A 158 -12.92 -19.89 -33.18
C PRO A 158 -13.58 -21.07 -32.44
N ILE A 159 -14.00 -20.89 -31.18
CA ILE A 159 -14.70 -21.95 -30.43
C ILE A 159 -16.18 -21.99 -30.84
N LEU A 160 -16.62 -23.09 -31.47
CA LEU A 160 -18.04 -23.34 -31.73
C LEU A 160 -18.78 -23.71 -30.43
N THR A 161 -19.75 -22.89 -30.03
CA THR A 161 -20.66 -23.22 -28.94
C THR A 161 -21.86 -24.01 -29.47
N TYR A 162 -22.25 -25.09 -28.80
CA TYR A 162 -23.37 -25.98 -29.16
C TYR A 162 -24.71 -25.27 -29.44
N GLN A 163 -24.91 -24.05 -28.96
CA GLN A 163 -26.17 -23.33 -29.06
C GLN A 163 -26.37 -22.57 -30.38
N ASN A 164 -25.31 -22.36 -31.18
CA ASN A 164 -25.34 -21.38 -32.27
C ASN A 164 -25.32 -21.98 -33.69
N GLY A 165 -25.21 -23.31 -33.84
CA GLY A 165 -25.37 -23.97 -35.14
C GLY A 165 -24.31 -23.65 -36.21
N GLY A 166 -23.27 -22.87 -35.88
CA GLY A 166 -22.21 -22.47 -36.79
C GLY A 166 -21.39 -23.65 -37.32
N LYS A 167 -20.89 -23.50 -38.55
CA LYS A 167 -20.12 -24.50 -39.29
C LYS A 167 -18.79 -23.90 -39.71
N MET A 168 -17.70 -24.61 -39.45
CA MET A 168 -16.37 -24.21 -39.93
C MET A 168 -15.68 -25.35 -40.66
N THR A 169 -14.89 -25.00 -41.67
CA THR A 169 -13.94 -25.89 -42.33
C THR A 169 -12.53 -25.45 -41.93
N VAL A 170 -11.75 -26.37 -41.40
CA VAL A 170 -10.40 -26.13 -40.89
C VAL A 170 -9.39 -26.88 -41.76
N ASP A 171 -8.48 -26.13 -42.37
CA ASP A 171 -7.20 -26.63 -42.84
C ASP A 171 -6.18 -26.46 -41.71
N TRP A 172 -5.56 -27.57 -41.30
CA TRP A 172 -4.62 -27.60 -40.16
C TRP A 172 -3.18 -27.25 -40.55
N GLY A 173 -2.88 -27.07 -41.83
CA GLY A 173 -1.55 -26.72 -42.30
C GLY A 173 -0.49 -27.82 -42.12
N ASP A 174 -0.91 -29.07 -41.83
CA ASP A 174 -0.03 -30.24 -41.76
C ASP A 174 -0.05 -31.08 -43.06
N GLY A 175 -0.72 -30.58 -44.10
CA GLY A 175 -0.92 -31.26 -45.38
C GLY A 175 -2.07 -32.28 -45.39
N SER A 176 -2.83 -32.41 -44.29
CA SER A 176 -4.08 -33.18 -44.31
C SER A 176 -5.21 -32.42 -45.02
N GLU A 177 -6.15 -33.15 -45.63
CA GLU A 177 -7.31 -32.55 -46.30
C GLU A 177 -8.15 -31.73 -45.30
N PRO A 178 -8.64 -30.53 -45.70
CA PRO A 178 -9.49 -29.70 -44.84
C PRO A 178 -10.73 -30.45 -44.34
N ALA A 179 -11.06 -30.26 -43.07
CA ALA A 179 -12.16 -30.97 -42.42
C ALA A 179 -13.24 -30.00 -41.91
N THR A 180 -14.50 -30.40 -42.04
CA THR A 180 -15.65 -29.58 -41.66
C THR A 180 -16.26 -30.04 -40.34
N TYR A 181 -16.60 -29.09 -39.47
CA TYR A 181 -17.10 -29.33 -38.12
C TYR A 181 -18.39 -28.58 -37.86
N GLU A 182 -19.36 -29.26 -37.26
CA GLU A 182 -20.69 -28.74 -36.91
C GLU A 182 -20.86 -28.88 -35.39
N SER A 183 -20.51 -27.81 -34.65
CA SER A 183 -20.72 -27.63 -33.20
C SER A 183 -20.02 -28.58 -32.21
N GLN A 184 -18.73 -28.38 -31.97
CA GLN A 184 -17.98 -28.80 -30.76
C GLN A 184 -16.60 -28.12 -30.75
N ARG A 185 -15.85 -28.22 -29.64
CA ARG A 185 -14.47 -27.74 -29.58
C ARG A 185 -13.55 -28.66 -30.38
N VAL A 186 -12.87 -28.09 -31.37
CA VAL A 186 -12.02 -28.84 -32.30
C VAL A 186 -10.55 -28.71 -31.90
N TYR A 187 -9.81 -29.80 -31.96
CA TYR A 187 -8.38 -29.82 -31.67
C TYR A 187 -7.64 -30.74 -32.63
N LYS A 188 -6.35 -30.46 -32.81
CA LYS A 188 -5.41 -31.26 -33.58
C LYS A 188 -4.18 -31.56 -32.72
N GLU A 189 -3.67 -32.78 -32.85
CA GLU A 189 -2.39 -33.18 -32.29
C GLU A 189 -1.37 -33.16 -33.42
N TYR A 190 -0.32 -32.34 -33.29
CA TYR A 190 0.76 -32.26 -34.27
C TYR A 190 1.86 -33.25 -33.88
N ALA A 191 2.15 -34.20 -34.76
CA ALA A 191 3.12 -35.27 -34.49
C ALA A 191 4.53 -34.71 -34.26
N GLU A 192 4.92 -33.68 -35.02
CA GLU A 192 6.23 -33.05 -34.94
C GLU A 192 6.10 -31.59 -34.41
N PRO A 193 7.11 -31.08 -33.70
CA PRO A 193 7.18 -29.67 -33.36
C PRO A 193 7.43 -28.83 -34.62
N GLY A 194 6.73 -27.70 -34.75
CA GLY A 194 6.84 -26.87 -35.94
C GLY A 194 5.96 -25.63 -35.92
N LEU A 195 6.06 -24.85 -37.00
CA LEU A 195 5.20 -23.71 -37.27
C LEU A 195 4.13 -24.14 -38.28
N TYR A 196 2.86 -24.08 -37.87
CA TYR A 196 1.72 -24.51 -38.67
C TYR A 196 0.79 -23.34 -38.95
N THR A 197 0.33 -23.21 -40.19
CA THR A 197 -0.67 -22.22 -40.58
C THR A 197 -2.03 -22.85 -40.65
N ILE A 198 -2.95 -22.38 -39.81
CA ILE A 198 -4.33 -22.83 -39.79
C ILE A 198 -5.17 -21.84 -40.60
N VAL A 199 -5.93 -22.36 -41.56
CA VAL A 199 -6.87 -21.59 -42.40
C VAL A 199 -8.27 -22.08 -42.12
N ILE A 200 -9.17 -21.16 -41.80
CA ILE A 200 -10.55 -21.49 -41.47
C ILE A 200 -11.51 -20.65 -42.30
N SER A 201 -12.44 -21.35 -42.94
CA SER A 201 -13.60 -20.75 -43.60
C SER A 201 -14.89 -21.21 -42.92
N GLY A 202 -15.91 -20.35 -42.94
CA GLY A 202 -17.19 -20.65 -42.31
C GLY A 202 -18.02 -19.39 -42.10
N GLU A 203 -19.27 -19.60 -41.74
CA GLU A 203 -20.26 -18.54 -41.49
C GLU A 203 -20.93 -18.76 -40.12
N ASP A 204 -21.53 -17.69 -39.58
CA ASP A 204 -22.23 -17.67 -38.29
C ASP A 204 -21.37 -18.06 -37.06
N ILE A 205 -20.09 -17.67 -37.07
CA ILE A 205 -19.23 -17.81 -35.89
C ILE A 205 -19.50 -16.66 -34.91
N HIS A 206 -20.18 -16.96 -33.80
CA HIS A 206 -20.54 -15.94 -32.81
C HIS A 206 -19.38 -15.44 -31.94
N ASN A 207 -18.52 -16.34 -31.44
CA ASN A 207 -17.45 -16.04 -30.48
C ASN A 207 -16.07 -16.32 -31.10
N LEU A 208 -15.20 -15.32 -31.12
CA LEU A 208 -13.79 -15.48 -31.48
C LEU A 208 -12.93 -15.65 -30.22
N GLU A 209 -12.42 -16.86 -29.99
CA GLU A 209 -11.59 -17.17 -28.83
C GLU A 209 -10.54 -18.23 -29.19
N PHE A 210 -9.27 -17.93 -28.88
CA PHE A 210 -8.10 -18.80 -29.11
C PHE A 210 -7.68 -19.55 -27.84
N ALA A 211 -7.74 -18.88 -26.68
CA ALA A 211 -7.40 -19.47 -25.39
C ALA A 211 -8.63 -20.12 -24.71
N TYR A 212 -8.44 -20.77 -23.56
CA TYR A 212 -9.53 -21.43 -22.83
C TYR A 212 -9.36 -21.35 -21.32
N GLU A 213 -10.48 -21.16 -20.61
CA GLU A 213 -10.59 -21.23 -19.14
C GLU A 213 -9.44 -20.55 -18.41
N ASP A 214 -9.25 -19.25 -18.67
CA ASP A 214 -8.31 -18.41 -17.93
C ASP A 214 -6.90 -19.01 -17.82
N SER A 215 -6.47 -19.72 -18.87
CA SER A 215 -5.18 -20.40 -18.95
C SER A 215 -4.30 -19.78 -20.02
N ILE A 216 -2.99 -19.80 -19.78
CA ILE A 216 -1.98 -19.36 -20.74
C ILE A 216 -2.07 -20.22 -22.01
N CYS A 217 -2.07 -19.57 -23.17
CA CYS A 217 -2.05 -20.19 -24.50
C CYS A 217 -0.71 -19.84 -25.18
N PRO A 218 0.33 -20.67 -25.03
CA PRO A 218 1.64 -20.38 -25.60
C PRO A 218 1.74 -20.68 -27.10
N GLU A 219 0.78 -21.39 -27.70
CA GLU A 219 0.88 -21.88 -29.07
C GLU A 219 0.62 -20.79 -30.13
N LEU A 220 -0.28 -19.84 -29.86
CA LEU A 220 -0.65 -18.81 -30.85
C LEU A 220 0.52 -17.85 -31.08
N LYS A 221 0.98 -17.79 -32.34
CA LYS A 221 2.17 -17.03 -32.73
C LYS A 221 1.83 -15.76 -33.49
N ARG A 222 0.97 -15.83 -34.50
CA ARG A 222 0.58 -14.70 -35.36
C ARG A 222 -0.84 -14.87 -35.86
N ILE A 223 -1.52 -13.76 -36.10
CA ILE A 223 -2.78 -13.73 -36.85
C ILE A 223 -2.51 -12.96 -38.14
N HIS A 224 -2.89 -13.54 -39.26
CA HIS A 224 -2.66 -13.03 -40.61
C HIS A 224 -3.93 -12.43 -41.21
N SER A 225 -5.10 -12.99 -40.92
CA SER A 225 -6.41 -12.44 -41.30
C SER A 225 -7.43 -12.77 -40.23
N TRP A 226 -8.35 -11.84 -39.95
CA TRP A 226 -9.50 -12.08 -39.07
C TRP A 226 -10.66 -12.80 -39.77
N GLY A 227 -10.83 -12.64 -41.09
CA GLY A 227 -11.89 -13.28 -41.89
C GLY A 227 -13.31 -12.79 -41.59
N LYS A 228 -14.22 -12.86 -42.58
CA LYS A 228 -15.63 -12.48 -42.43
C LYS A 228 -16.49 -13.62 -41.90
N MET A 229 -16.19 -14.07 -40.69
CA MET A 229 -16.85 -15.25 -40.13
C MET A 229 -18.15 -14.97 -39.36
N GLY A 230 -18.58 -13.71 -39.23
CA GLY A 230 -19.84 -13.32 -38.55
C GLY A 230 -19.75 -13.11 -37.03
N TYR A 231 -18.59 -12.67 -36.52
CA TYR A 231 -18.34 -12.47 -35.09
C TYR A 231 -19.30 -11.47 -34.43
N LYS A 232 -19.79 -11.83 -33.24
CA LYS A 232 -20.61 -10.95 -32.37
C LYS A 232 -19.91 -10.60 -31.06
N ASN A 233 -18.93 -11.41 -30.66
CA ASN A 233 -18.19 -11.25 -29.42
C ASN A 233 -16.73 -11.66 -29.60
N ALA A 234 -15.81 -10.80 -29.19
CA ALA A 234 -14.37 -11.04 -29.19
C ALA A 234 -13.76 -10.83 -27.80
N ALA A 235 -14.57 -10.96 -26.75
CA ALA A 235 -14.08 -10.99 -25.38
C ALA A 235 -13.13 -12.17 -25.18
N ASN A 236 -12.02 -11.92 -24.48
CA ASN A 236 -10.95 -12.88 -24.22
C ASN A 236 -10.25 -13.47 -25.46
N MET A 237 -10.42 -12.90 -26.66
CA MET A 237 -10.05 -13.59 -27.91
C MET A 237 -8.64 -14.18 -27.91
N CYS A 238 -7.64 -13.40 -27.49
CA CYS A 238 -6.23 -13.76 -27.40
C CYS A 238 -5.74 -13.68 -25.94
N LYS A 239 -6.64 -13.79 -24.95
CA LYS A 239 -6.29 -13.70 -23.53
C LYS A 239 -5.27 -14.78 -23.17
N GLY A 240 -4.16 -14.36 -22.56
CA GLY A 240 -3.08 -15.27 -22.16
C GLY A 240 -2.26 -15.84 -23.33
N CYS A 241 -2.43 -15.32 -24.56
CA CYS A 241 -1.60 -15.68 -25.70
C CYS A 241 -0.20 -15.05 -25.60
N ILE A 242 0.61 -15.56 -24.68
CA ILE A 242 1.89 -14.94 -24.28
C ILE A 242 2.93 -14.86 -25.41
N ASN A 243 2.82 -15.73 -26.42
CA ASN A 243 3.74 -15.80 -27.55
C ASN A 243 3.23 -15.11 -28.82
N LEU A 244 2.04 -14.50 -28.80
CA LEU A 244 1.49 -13.77 -29.94
C LEU A 244 2.39 -12.57 -30.28
N GLU A 245 2.93 -12.53 -31.51
CA GLU A 245 3.89 -11.51 -31.95
C GLU A 245 3.25 -10.39 -32.78
N SER A 246 2.25 -10.72 -33.61
CA SER A 246 1.61 -9.80 -34.55
C SER A 246 0.15 -10.17 -34.81
N ILE A 247 -0.65 -9.14 -35.12
CA ILE A 247 -2.06 -9.24 -35.52
C ILE A 247 -2.31 -8.26 -36.68
N PRO A 248 -3.33 -8.49 -37.55
CA PRO A 248 -3.63 -7.61 -38.66
C PRO A 248 -4.64 -6.53 -38.25
N ALA A 249 -4.75 -5.47 -39.06
CA ALA A 249 -5.89 -4.55 -38.98
C ALA A 249 -7.20 -5.25 -39.38
N ASP A 250 -8.36 -4.70 -38.97
CA ASP A 250 -9.66 -5.19 -39.42
C ASP A 250 -9.99 -4.57 -40.79
N VAL A 251 -9.38 -5.11 -41.84
CA VAL A 251 -9.53 -4.63 -43.22
C VAL A 251 -10.86 -5.11 -43.85
N ALA A 252 -11.26 -6.33 -43.53
CA ALA A 252 -12.42 -6.99 -44.11
C ALA A 252 -13.76 -6.62 -43.44
N GLY A 253 -13.74 -5.92 -42.31
CA GLY A 253 -14.95 -5.65 -41.53
C GLY A 253 -15.40 -6.84 -40.68
N SER A 254 -14.45 -7.67 -40.28
CA SER A 254 -14.64 -8.85 -39.43
C SER A 254 -15.35 -8.52 -38.12
N PHE A 255 -15.15 -7.31 -37.60
CA PHE A 255 -15.70 -6.90 -36.30
C PHE A 255 -16.94 -6.01 -36.37
N GLU A 256 -17.59 -5.87 -37.54
CA GLU A 256 -18.69 -4.93 -37.75
C GLU A 256 -19.84 -5.08 -36.73
N ASP A 257 -20.12 -6.31 -36.30
CA ASP A 257 -21.18 -6.65 -35.36
C ASP A 257 -20.69 -7.00 -33.95
N VAL A 258 -19.40 -6.81 -33.65
CA VAL A 258 -18.82 -7.18 -32.35
C VAL A 258 -19.13 -6.14 -31.28
N GLY A 259 -19.84 -6.56 -30.23
CA GLY A 259 -20.22 -5.66 -29.13
C GLY A 259 -19.17 -5.49 -28.01
N SER A 260 -18.18 -6.39 -27.93
CA SER A 260 -17.27 -6.48 -26.77
C SER A 260 -15.90 -7.05 -27.13
N PHE A 261 -14.86 -6.38 -26.62
CA PHE A 261 -13.43 -6.71 -26.69
C PHE A 261 -12.79 -6.80 -25.29
N VAL A 262 -13.60 -7.10 -24.27
CA VAL A 262 -13.13 -7.23 -22.89
C VAL A 262 -11.99 -8.25 -22.82
N ALA A 263 -10.84 -7.85 -22.30
CA ALA A 263 -9.64 -8.67 -22.15
C ALA A 263 -9.14 -9.35 -23.45
N ALA A 264 -9.47 -8.79 -24.62
CA ALA A 264 -9.16 -9.37 -25.93
C ALA A 264 -7.67 -9.75 -26.11
N PHE A 265 -6.74 -8.92 -25.64
CA PHE A 265 -5.29 -9.13 -25.75
C PHE A 265 -4.59 -9.10 -24.38
N LEU A 266 -5.32 -9.43 -23.31
CA LEU A 266 -4.78 -9.43 -21.96
C LEU A 266 -3.62 -10.44 -21.85
N GLY A 267 -2.44 -9.97 -21.47
CA GLY A 267 -1.26 -10.82 -21.28
C GLY A 267 -0.58 -11.29 -22.57
N CYS A 268 -0.83 -10.64 -23.71
CA CYS A 268 -0.06 -10.88 -24.94
C CYS A 268 1.34 -10.26 -24.84
N GLU A 269 2.24 -10.92 -24.11
CA GLU A 269 3.54 -10.36 -23.72
C GLU A 269 4.46 -10.04 -24.92
N LYS A 270 4.39 -10.82 -25.99
CA LYS A 270 5.23 -10.66 -27.19
C LYS A 270 4.61 -9.81 -28.30
N LEU A 271 3.40 -9.28 -28.11
CA LEU A 271 2.72 -8.49 -29.14
C LEU A 271 3.51 -7.21 -29.40
N LYS A 272 4.04 -7.06 -30.62
CA LYS A 272 5.02 -6.01 -30.95
C LYS A 272 4.39 -4.63 -31.17
N SER A 273 3.22 -4.60 -31.81
CA SER A 273 2.48 -3.39 -32.15
C SER A 273 0.97 -3.64 -32.14
N ILE A 274 0.20 -2.55 -32.05
CA ILE A 274 -1.25 -2.55 -32.26
C ILE A 274 -1.49 -1.94 -33.65
N PRO A 275 -2.15 -2.63 -34.59
CA PRO A 275 -2.50 -2.04 -35.87
C PRO A 275 -3.45 -0.85 -35.71
N GLU A 276 -3.24 0.25 -36.44
CA GLU A 276 -4.11 1.44 -36.36
C GLU A 276 -5.57 1.11 -36.70
N GLY A 277 -5.78 0.27 -37.73
CA GLY A 277 -7.11 -0.14 -38.20
C GLY A 277 -7.75 -1.31 -37.44
N LEU A 278 -7.24 -1.72 -36.26
CA LEU A 278 -7.74 -2.91 -35.57
C LEU A 278 -9.24 -2.86 -35.21
N PHE A 279 -9.76 -1.69 -34.84
CA PHE A 279 -11.17 -1.50 -34.48
C PHE A 279 -11.95 -0.63 -35.48
N GLN A 280 -11.41 -0.44 -36.69
CA GLN A 280 -11.95 0.54 -37.65
C GLN A 280 -13.38 0.26 -38.11
N HIS A 281 -13.82 -1.00 -38.09
CA HIS A 281 -15.19 -1.38 -38.45
C HIS A 281 -16.07 -1.76 -37.26
N ALA A 282 -15.54 -1.81 -36.03
CA ALA A 282 -16.24 -2.27 -34.84
C ALA A 282 -17.24 -1.25 -34.26
N LYS A 283 -18.18 -0.78 -35.09
CA LYS A 283 -19.14 0.29 -34.76
C LYS A 283 -20.09 -0.04 -33.61
N GLU A 284 -20.37 -1.32 -33.39
CA GLU A 284 -21.25 -1.82 -32.32
C GLU A 284 -20.51 -2.03 -30.98
N ALA A 285 -19.19 -1.84 -30.96
CA ALA A 285 -18.37 -2.14 -29.79
C ALA A 285 -18.60 -1.15 -28.65
N LYS A 286 -18.98 -1.69 -27.48
CA LYS A 286 -19.24 -0.91 -26.26
C LYS A 286 -18.18 -1.08 -25.19
N LYS A 287 -17.48 -2.22 -25.19
CA LYS A 287 -16.63 -2.64 -24.06
C LYS A 287 -15.22 -2.99 -24.51
N PHE A 288 -14.24 -2.33 -23.93
CA PHE A 288 -12.80 -2.51 -24.18
C PHE A 288 -12.01 -2.68 -22.88
N SER A 289 -12.67 -3.04 -21.77
CA SER A 289 -11.99 -3.15 -20.49
C SER A 289 -10.92 -4.24 -20.51
N ASN A 290 -9.76 -3.96 -19.92
CA ASN A 290 -8.57 -4.83 -19.91
C ASN A 290 -8.04 -5.24 -21.31
N CYS A 291 -8.45 -4.60 -22.40
CA CYS A 291 -8.16 -5.06 -23.77
C CYS A 291 -6.68 -5.34 -24.04
N PHE A 292 -5.77 -4.43 -23.66
CA PHE A 292 -4.32 -4.55 -23.84
C PHE A 292 -3.55 -4.64 -22.52
N ARG A 293 -4.20 -5.07 -21.44
CA ARG A 293 -3.58 -5.17 -20.11
C ARG A 293 -2.38 -6.13 -20.13
N TYR A 294 -1.26 -5.72 -19.53
CA TYR A 294 -0.02 -6.51 -19.43
C TYR A 294 0.55 -6.99 -20.78
N THR A 295 0.47 -6.14 -21.80
CA THR A 295 1.11 -6.37 -23.10
C THR A 295 2.55 -5.83 -23.10
N ALA A 296 3.49 -6.65 -22.63
CA ALA A 296 4.85 -6.23 -22.28
C ALA A 296 5.67 -5.62 -23.43
N SER A 297 5.44 -6.04 -24.66
CA SER A 297 6.23 -5.59 -25.81
C SER A 297 5.73 -4.30 -26.48
N ILE A 298 4.50 -3.87 -26.17
CA ILE A 298 3.91 -2.65 -26.73
C ILE A 298 4.66 -1.41 -26.26
N SER A 299 5.07 -0.59 -27.22
CA SER A 299 5.80 0.67 -26.99
C SER A 299 5.05 1.92 -27.43
N GLU A 300 4.01 1.76 -28.25
CA GLU A 300 3.18 2.84 -28.79
C GLU A 300 1.71 2.39 -28.90
N ILE A 301 0.81 3.38 -28.85
CA ILE A 301 -0.63 3.19 -29.08
C ILE A 301 -0.99 4.01 -30.32
N PRO A 302 -1.68 3.45 -31.32
CA PRO A 302 -2.10 4.18 -32.52
C PRO A 302 -3.02 5.37 -32.19
N GLU A 303 -2.88 6.46 -32.95
CA GLU A 303 -3.63 7.70 -32.71
C GLU A 303 -5.14 7.53 -32.84
N ASN A 304 -5.59 6.78 -33.85
CA ASN A 304 -7.01 6.63 -34.19
C ASN A 304 -7.61 5.29 -33.78
N LEU A 305 -6.99 4.58 -32.82
CA LEU A 305 -7.36 3.20 -32.45
C LEU A 305 -8.86 3.03 -32.15
N PHE A 306 -9.49 3.99 -31.47
CA PHE A 306 -10.93 3.94 -31.12
C PHE A 306 -11.81 4.90 -31.93
N ALA A 307 -11.27 5.59 -32.94
CA ALA A 307 -11.94 6.70 -33.62
C ALA A 307 -13.25 6.33 -34.33
N ASN A 308 -13.47 5.02 -34.59
CA ASN A 308 -14.66 4.48 -35.25
C ASN A 308 -15.60 3.71 -34.30
N ASN A 309 -15.45 3.87 -32.98
CA ASN A 309 -16.26 3.17 -31.97
C ASN A 309 -17.13 4.16 -31.16
N PRO A 310 -18.16 4.78 -31.79
CA PRO A 310 -18.96 5.83 -31.14
C PRO A 310 -19.81 5.34 -29.96
N LEU A 311 -20.01 4.02 -29.86
CA LEU A 311 -20.76 3.38 -28.77
C LEU A 311 -19.87 2.91 -27.61
N ALA A 312 -18.57 3.21 -27.61
CA ALA A 312 -17.67 2.83 -26.53
C ALA A 312 -18.11 3.45 -25.19
N GLU A 313 -18.31 2.61 -24.17
CA GLU A 313 -18.83 2.98 -22.85
C GLU A 313 -17.85 2.60 -21.72
N GLU A 314 -17.20 1.43 -21.82
CA GLU A 314 -16.35 0.84 -20.77
C GLU A 314 -14.89 0.65 -21.23
N MET A 315 -13.93 1.34 -20.60
CA MET A 315 -12.49 1.25 -20.94
C MET A 315 -11.56 1.01 -19.73
N TYR A 316 -12.10 0.65 -18.57
CA TYR A 316 -11.30 0.50 -17.36
C TYR A 316 -10.20 -0.59 -17.52
N PHE A 317 -9.01 -0.34 -16.98
CA PHE A 317 -7.79 -1.16 -17.12
C PHE A 317 -7.32 -1.44 -18.57
N ALA A 318 -7.83 -0.78 -19.61
CA ALA A 318 -7.56 -1.15 -21.01
C ALA A 318 -6.07 -1.21 -21.37
N PHE A 319 -5.23 -0.34 -20.80
CA PHE A 319 -3.77 -0.31 -21.01
C PHE A 319 -2.98 -0.48 -19.70
N TYR A 320 -3.58 -1.10 -18.69
CA TYR A 320 -2.92 -1.27 -17.39
C TYR A 320 -1.67 -2.16 -17.53
N GLY A 321 -0.52 -1.64 -17.10
CA GLY A 321 0.76 -2.34 -17.20
C GLY A 321 1.23 -2.62 -18.62
N THR A 322 0.64 -1.98 -19.64
CA THR A 322 1.10 -2.07 -21.03
C THR A 322 2.55 -1.59 -21.15
N GLY A 323 3.35 -2.35 -21.88
CA GLY A 323 4.79 -2.12 -22.06
C GLY A 323 5.65 -2.47 -20.85
N THR A 324 5.10 -2.99 -19.75
CA THR A 324 5.89 -3.40 -18.56
C THR A 324 6.40 -4.83 -18.68
N ASP A 325 7.47 -5.16 -17.95
CA ASP A 325 8.00 -6.53 -17.90
C ASP A 325 7.16 -7.47 -17.01
N TYR A 326 5.91 -7.11 -16.69
CA TYR A 326 5.02 -7.95 -15.90
C TYR A 326 4.74 -9.27 -16.62
N LYS A 327 5.03 -10.38 -15.94
CA LYS A 327 4.77 -11.74 -16.44
C LYS A 327 3.42 -12.23 -15.98
N ILE A 328 2.55 -12.54 -16.93
CA ILE A 328 1.19 -12.99 -16.62
C ILE A 328 1.22 -14.41 -16.04
N THR A 329 0.39 -14.66 -15.02
CA THR A 329 0.22 -15.99 -14.44
C THR A 329 -1.19 -16.50 -14.70
N ASN A 330 -1.39 -17.82 -14.67
CA ASN A 330 -2.74 -18.41 -14.73
C ASN A 330 -3.64 -17.89 -13.59
N GLU A 331 -3.09 -17.54 -12.43
CA GLU A 331 -3.87 -16.93 -11.35
C GLU A 331 -4.35 -15.52 -11.72
N ALA A 332 -3.47 -14.69 -12.31
CA ALA A 332 -3.83 -13.36 -12.78
C ALA A 332 -4.87 -13.39 -13.92
N LEU A 333 -4.88 -14.45 -14.74
CA LEU A 333 -5.88 -14.66 -15.79
C LEU A 333 -7.26 -15.01 -15.23
N LYS A 334 -7.34 -15.73 -14.09
CA LYS A 334 -8.60 -16.12 -13.42
C LYS A 334 -9.34 -14.97 -12.75
N ILE A 335 -8.65 -13.84 -12.57
CA ILE A 335 -9.23 -12.69 -11.87
C ILE A 335 -10.16 -11.97 -12.85
N ASN A 336 -11.46 -12.14 -12.63
CA ASN A 336 -12.50 -11.36 -13.31
C ASN A 336 -12.20 -9.86 -13.19
N SER A 337 -12.50 -9.17 -14.28
CA SER A 337 -12.28 -7.76 -14.63
C SER A 337 -12.85 -6.72 -13.65
N GLY A 338 -12.79 -6.89 -12.32
CA GLY A 338 -13.38 -5.90 -11.42
C GLY A 338 -12.95 -5.84 -9.95
N ASN A 339 -12.15 -6.77 -9.40
CA ASN A 339 -11.99 -6.83 -7.94
C ASN A 339 -10.55 -7.03 -7.44
N TYR A 340 -9.64 -6.09 -7.71
CA TYR A 340 -8.37 -6.03 -6.97
C TYR A 340 -7.95 -4.59 -6.65
N LEU A 341 -8.66 -3.98 -5.70
CA LEU A 341 -8.17 -2.81 -4.95
C LEU A 341 -8.35 -2.97 -3.43
N ASN A 342 -8.90 -4.09 -2.94
CA ASN A 342 -9.17 -4.28 -1.51
C ASN A 342 -7.92 -4.60 -0.67
N SER A 343 -6.75 -4.74 -1.29
CA SER A 343 -5.48 -4.54 -0.63
C SER A 343 -4.75 -3.43 -1.37
N TYR A 344 -4.60 -2.28 -0.72
CA TYR A 344 -3.52 -1.34 -0.99
C TYR A 344 -2.27 -2.17 -1.35
N PRO A 345 -1.59 -1.96 -2.49
CA PRO A 345 -0.41 -2.75 -2.79
C PRO A 345 0.67 -2.36 -1.79
N ALA A 346 0.73 -3.10 -0.68
CA ALA A 346 1.87 -3.15 0.23
C ALA A 346 3.16 -3.55 -0.51
N ASN A 347 3.06 -3.94 -1.79
CA ASN A 347 4.19 -4.32 -2.64
C ASN A 347 4.36 -3.37 -3.86
N LEU A 348 4.41 -2.06 -3.63
CA LEU A 348 5.16 -1.13 -4.52
C LEU A 348 6.66 -1.52 -4.62
N GLU A 349 7.11 -2.52 -3.86
CA GLU A 349 8.42 -3.16 -3.91
C GLU A 349 8.81 -3.73 -5.30
N ASN A 350 7.86 -3.90 -6.24
CA ASN A 350 8.17 -4.23 -7.63
C ASN A 350 8.40 -3.00 -8.54
N SER A 351 8.69 -1.82 -7.97
CA SER A 351 8.96 -0.56 -8.67
C SER A 351 9.96 -0.64 -9.84
N ASN A 352 10.93 -1.57 -9.78
CA ASN A 352 11.92 -1.79 -10.84
C ASN A 352 11.32 -2.32 -12.16
N ALA A 353 10.25 -3.12 -12.11
CA ALA A 353 9.61 -3.65 -13.32
C ALA A 353 8.79 -2.56 -14.06
N ILE A 354 8.31 -1.55 -13.32
CA ILE A 354 7.51 -0.44 -13.86
C ILE A 354 8.42 0.63 -14.48
N SER A 355 9.56 0.95 -13.86
CA SER A 355 10.48 1.99 -14.35
C SER A 355 11.06 1.69 -15.74
N ASN A 356 11.18 0.42 -16.11
CA ASN A 356 11.77 -0.03 -17.37
C ASN A 356 10.77 -0.18 -18.53
N GLY A 357 9.48 0.08 -18.31
CA GLY A 357 8.46 -0.18 -19.33
C GLY A 357 8.67 0.60 -20.64
N LYS A 358 8.17 0.03 -21.74
CA LYS A 358 8.38 0.49 -23.12
C LYS A 358 7.41 1.59 -23.55
N LEU A 359 6.17 1.61 -23.05
CA LEU A 359 5.18 2.63 -23.39
C LEU A 359 5.51 3.96 -22.68
N ARG A 360 5.95 4.98 -23.44
CA ARG A 360 6.44 6.26 -22.88
C ARG A 360 5.46 7.44 -23.02
N SER A 361 4.49 7.33 -23.92
CA SER A 361 3.51 8.37 -24.24
C SER A 361 2.21 7.75 -24.74
N VAL A 362 1.14 8.55 -24.76
CA VAL A 362 -0.16 8.20 -25.33
C VAL A 362 -0.58 9.28 -26.34
N PRO A 363 -1.30 8.93 -27.42
CA PRO A 363 -1.69 9.89 -28.46
C PRO A 363 -2.87 10.78 -28.03
N GLU A 364 -2.96 11.99 -28.60
CA GLU A 364 -3.98 12.98 -28.23
C GLU A 364 -5.40 12.56 -28.62
N LYS A 365 -5.58 11.90 -29.77
CA LYS A 365 -6.91 11.52 -30.28
C LYS A 365 -7.38 10.13 -29.87
N LEU A 366 -6.72 9.49 -28.90
CA LEU A 366 -6.99 8.11 -28.52
C LEU A 366 -8.49 7.85 -28.24
N PHE A 367 -9.18 8.81 -27.60
CA PHE A 367 -10.59 8.70 -27.23
C PHE A 367 -11.52 9.66 -28.01
N SER A 368 -11.03 10.25 -29.11
CA SER A 368 -11.85 11.07 -30.01
C SER A 368 -12.98 10.23 -30.62
N ASN A 369 -14.13 10.86 -30.85
CA ASN A 369 -15.37 10.23 -31.32
C ASN A 369 -15.98 9.16 -30.39
N CYS A 370 -15.53 9.05 -29.14
CA CYS A 370 -16.10 8.16 -28.13
C CYS A 370 -16.82 8.91 -26.99
N PRO A 371 -17.92 9.64 -27.26
CA PRO A 371 -18.54 10.53 -26.27
C PRO A 371 -19.23 9.78 -25.11
N ASN A 372 -19.51 8.48 -25.28
CA ASN A 372 -20.26 7.68 -24.31
C ASN A 372 -19.38 7.00 -23.24
N ILE A 373 -18.06 7.19 -23.26
CA ILE A 373 -17.17 6.60 -22.26
C ILE A 373 -17.49 7.19 -20.89
N THR A 374 -17.82 6.31 -19.94
CA THR A 374 -18.17 6.73 -18.57
C THR A 374 -17.06 6.46 -17.54
N ARG A 375 -16.09 5.57 -17.86
CA ARG A 375 -15.06 5.09 -16.93
C ARG A 375 -13.68 4.99 -17.59
N PHE A 376 -12.73 5.78 -17.09
CA PHE A 376 -11.29 5.73 -17.38
C PHE A 376 -10.46 5.12 -16.23
N GLU A 377 -11.13 4.36 -15.37
CA GLU A 377 -10.56 3.75 -14.18
C GLU A 377 -9.32 2.90 -14.50
N TYR A 378 -8.18 3.23 -13.88
CA TYR A 378 -6.87 2.57 -14.00
C TYR A 378 -6.37 2.33 -15.44
N ILE A 379 -6.85 3.09 -16.42
CA ILE A 379 -6.60 2.77 -17.83
C ILE A 379 -5.11 2.74 -18.18
N PHE A 380 -4.28 3.61 -17.59
CA PHE A 380 -2.83 3.66 -17.80
C PHE A 380 -2.03 3.26 -16.54
N GLY A 381 -2.68 2.72 -15.52
CA GLY A 381 -2.02 2.38 -14.26
C GLY A 381 -0.82 1.44 -14.48
N THR A 382 0.26 1.67 -13.73
CA THR A 382 1.53 0.93 -13.77
C THR A 382 2.30 1.00 -15.09
N THR A 383 1.91 1.87 -16.03
CA THR A 383 2.67 2.08 -17.27
C THR A 383 3.90 2.97 -17.04
N ALA A 384 4.81 3.00 -18.02
CA ALA A 384 6.04 3.79 -17.97
C ALA A 384 5.90 5.18 -18.62
N ILE A 385 4.66 5.66 -18.82
CA ILE A 385 4.39 6.95 -19.46
C ILE A 385 4.96 8.10 -18.63
N THR A 386 5.37 9.15 -19.33
CA THR A 386 6.05 10.30 -18.69
C THR A 386 5.15 11.53 -18.57
N THR A 387 4.09 11.61 -19.38
CA THR A 387 3.09 12.68 -19.40
C THR A 387 1.87 12.21 -20.21
N VAL A 388 0.88 13.09 -20.36
CA VAL A 388 -0.34 12.89 -21.16
C VAL A 388 -0.59 14.11 -22.06
N PRO A 389 -1.22 13.97 -23.24
CA PRO A 389 -1.65 15.12 -24.05
C PRO A 389 -2.74 15.96 -23.35
N GLU A 390 -2.73 17.28 -23.56
CA GLU A 390 -3.70 18.20 -22.94
C GLU A 390 -5.15 17.95 -23.39
N LYS A 391 -5.39 17.45 -24.61
CA LYS A 391 -6.75 17.27 -25.15
C LYS A 391 -7.22 15.82 -25.20
N ILE A 392 -6.54 14.90 -24.52
CA ILE A 392 -6.88 13.47 -24.56
C ILE A 392 -8.34 13.16 -24.19
N PHE A 393 -8.96 13.98 -23.33
CA PHE A 393 -10.34 13.81 -22.88
C PHE A 393 -11.33 14.86 -23.42
N ALA A 394 -10.96 15.62 -24.46
CA ALA A 394 -11.71 16.80 -24.90
C ALA A 394 -13.17 16.50 -25.28
N GLU A 395 -13.48 15.27 -25.71
CA GLU A 395 -14.80 14.86 -26.18
C GLU A 395 -15.53 13.90 -25.21
N ASN A 396 -14.96 13.62 -24.03
CA ASN A 396 -15.47 12.60 -23.10
C ASN A 396 -16.14 13.21 -21.86
N SER A 397 -17.01 14.22 -22.04
CA SER A 397 -17.65 14.93 -20.92
C SER A 397 -18.62 14.08 -20.10
N ALA A 398 -19.02 12.91 -20.60
CA ALA A 398 -19.86 11.94 -19.88
C ALA A 398 -19.08 11.11 -18.84
N ALA A 399 -17.75 11.14 -18.86
CA ALA A 399 -16.93 10.36 -17.96
C ALA A 399 -17.09 10.81 -16.49
N THR A 400 -17.39 9.84 -15.63
CA THR A 400 -17.64 10.06 -14.19
C THR A 400 -16.51 9.52 -13.32
N ASN A 401 -15.80 8.49 -13.79
CA ASN A 401 -14.79 7.79 -13.01
C ASN A 401 -13.41 7.84 -13.67
N TYR A 402 -12.45 8.46 -12.99
CA TYR A 402 -11.03 8.56 -13.35
C TYR A 402 -10.13 7.97 -12.24
N GLU A 403 -10.68 7.11 -11.40
CA GLU A 403 -9.95 6.49 -10.29
C GLU A 403 -8.68 5.79 -10.81
N GLY A 404 -7.54 6.09 -10.20
CA GLY A 404 -6.27 5.43 -10.51
C GLY A 404 -5.77 5.61 -11.94
N LEU A 405 -6.23 6.63 -12.68
CA LEU A 405 -5.91 6.84 -14.10
C LEU A 405 -4.42 6.63 -14.45
N PHE A 406 -3.52 7.15 -13.60
CA PHE A 406 -2.07 7.02 -13.71
C PHE A 406 -1.45 6.34 -12.47
N PHE A 407 -2.22 5.51 -11.78
CA PHE A 407 -1.78 4.82 -10.56
C PHE A 407 -0.42 4.13 -10.76
N ALA A 408 0.54 4.40 -9.88
CA ALA A 408 1.88 3.84 -9.88
C ALA A 408 2.63 3.99 -11.22
N CYS A 409 2.34 5.02 -12.01
CA CYS A 409 3.17 5.40 -13.16
C CYS A 409 4.45 6.08 -12.67
N THR A 410 5.45 5.28 -12.27
CA THR A 410 6.64 5.78 -11.55
C THR A 410 7.48 6.78 -12.37
N ASN A 411 7.34 6.78 -13.69
CA ASN A 411 8.02 7.69 -14.62
C ASN A 411 7.19 8.95 -14.99
N PHE A 412 5.95 9.08 -14.50
CA PHE A 412 5.07 10.20 -14.80
C PHE A 412 5.61 11.48 -14.15
N LYS A 413 5.97 12.48 -14.96
CA LYS A 413 6.72 13.68 -14.52
C LYS A 413 5.90 14.95 -14.59
N THR A 414 5.10 15.11 -15.63
CA THR A 414 4.44 16.39 -15.95
C THR A 414 2.96 16.19 -16.21
N ILE A 415 2.14 16.99 -15.54
CA ILE A 415 0.68 17.08 -15.78
C ILE A 415 0.40 18.32 -16.63
N PRO A 416 -0.28 18.22 -17.79
CA PRO A 416 -0.77 19.38 -18.53
C PRO A 416 -1.89 20.07 -17.74
N ALA A 417 -1.84 21.40 -17.62
CA ALA A 417 -2.76 22.12 -16.73
C ALA A 417 -4.26 21.93 -17.04
N ASN A 418 -4.65 21.75 -18.31
CA ASN A 418 -6.06 21.68 -18.70
C ASN A 418 -6.54 20.28 -19.11
N PHE A 419 -5.79 19.21 -18.83
CA PHE A 419 -6.14 17.88 -19.34
C PHE A 419 -7.50 17.35 -18.83
N MET A 420 -7.96 17.84 -17.67
CA MET A 420 -9.26 17.51 -17.07
C MET A 420 -10.35 18.55 -17.35
N LYS A 421 -10.11 19.54 -18.24
CA LYS A 421 -11.05 20.65 -18.48
C LYS A 421 -12.43 20.19 -18.96
N ALA A 422 -12.50 19.10 -19.72
CA ALA A 422 -13.74 18.54 -20.24
C ALA A 422 -14.47 17.61 -19.24
N ALA A 423 -13.86 17.27 -18.11
CA ALA A 423 -14.36 16.29 -17.15
C ALA A 423 -15.48 16.83 -16.22
N THR A 424 -16.49 17.49 -16.80
CA THR A 424 -17.57 18.16 -16.05
C THR A 424 -18.47 17.20 -15.27
N SER A 425 -18.50 15.92 -15.65
CA SER A 425 -19.28 14.88 -14.97
C SER A 425 -18.46 14.07 -13.96
N ALA A 426 -17.17 14.39 -13.76
CA ALA A 426 -16.30 13.63 -12.86
C ALA A 426 -16.81 13.62 -11.42
N THR A 427 -16.96 12.43 -10.85
CA THR A 427 -17.36 12.20 -9.44
C THR A 427 -16.26 11.49 -8.65
N ASN A 428 -15.41 10.71 -9.33
CA ASN A 428 -14.36 9.90 -8.71
C ASN A 428 -13.00 10.15 -9.38
N ILE A 429 -12.05 10.68 -8.59
CA ILE A 429 -10.65 10.92 -8.99
C ILE A 429 -9.66 10.32 -7.98
N LYS A 430 -10.11 9.40 -7.12
CA LYS A 430 -9.27 8.78 -6.10
C LYS A 430 -8.05 8.12 -6.75
N TYR A 431 -6.92 8.07 -6.05
CA TYR A 431 -5.69 7.41 -6.52
C TYR A 431 -5.11 7.88 -7.87
N MET A 432 -5.65 8.92 -8.52
CA MET A 432 -5.34 9.27 -9.93
C MET A 432 -3.84 9.34 -10.22
N PHE A 433 -3.06 9.91 -9.31
CA PHE A 433 -1.60 10.04 -9.42
C PHE A 433 -0.85 9.30 -8.30
N SER A 434 -1.54 8.45 -7.53
CA SER A 434 -0.93 7.74 -6.40
C SER A 434 0.25 6.89 -6.87
N GLY A 435 1.42 7.01 -6.27
CA GLY A 435 2.63 6.28 -6.65
C GLY A 435 3.37 6.83 -7.87
N CYS A 436 2.99 8.00 -8.40
CA CYS A 436 3.77 8.70 -9.43
C CYS A 436 5.01 9.37 -8.80
N VAL A 437 6.00 8.57 -8.40
CA VAL A 437 7.17 9.03 -7.64
C VAL A 437 8.04 10.06 -8.38
N SER A 438 7.96 10.14 -9.72
CA SER A 438 8.67 11.16 -10.52
C SER A 438 7.90 12.47 -10.69
N LEU A 439 6.64 12.55 -10.22
CA LEU A 439 5.81 13.75 -10.31
C LEU A 439 6.26 14.73 -9.23
N THR A 440 6.84 15.86 -9.63
CA THR A 440 7.43 16.85 -8.71
C THR A 440 6.62 18.13 -8.55
N GLU A 441 5.76 18.44 -9.52
CA GLU A 441 4.92 19.64 -9.54
C GLU A 441 3.47 19.32 -9.94
N ILE A 442 2.53 20.04 -9.32
CA ILE A 442 1.09 19.92 -9.57
C ILE A 442 0.59 21.24 -10.18
N PRO A 443 0.00 21.24 -11.39
CA PRO A 443 -0.52 22.45 -11.99
C PRO A 443 -1.75 22.96 -11.24
N VAL A 444 -1.83 24.28 -11.10
CA VAL A 444 -3.00 24.95 -10.50
C VAL A 444 -4.22 24.82 -11.41
N ALA A 445 -5.41 24.80 -10.80
CA ALA A 445 -6.70 24.81 -11.50
C ALA A 445 -6.98 23.61 -12.45
N MET A 446 -6.22 22.51 -12.36
CA MET A 446 -6.47 21.35 -13.23
C MET A 446 -7.88 20.77 -13.09
N PHE A 447 -8.51 20.95 -11.93
CA PHE A 447 -9.85 20.46 -11.60
C PHE A 447 -10.95 21.53 -11.66
N GLU A 448 -10.73 22.67 -12.33
CA GLU A 448 -11.63 23.84 -12.28
C GLU A 448 -13.11 23.51 -12.61
N ASN A 449 -13.35 22.49 -13.44
CA ASN A 449 -14.68 22.07 -13.86
C ASN A 449 -15.19 20.77 -13.18
N CYS A 450 -14.43 20.16 -12.28
CA CYS A 450 -14.76 18.87 -11.65
C CYS A 450 -15.65 19.02 -10.42
N THR A 451 -16.75 19.77 -10.53
CA THR A 451 -17.55 20.21 -9.38
C THR A 451 -18.31 19.08 -8.66
N ASN A 452 -18.47 17.90 -9.27
CA ASN A 452 -19.22 16.78 -8.70
C ASN A 452 -18.36 15.82 -7.85
N VAL A 453 -17.06 16.06 -7.76
CA VAL A 453 -16.14 15.27 -6.94
C VAL A 453 -16.42 15.49 -5.45
N THR A 454 -16.51 14.41 -4.68
CA THR A 454 -16.79 14.46 -3.24
C THR A 454 -15.69 13.88 -2.35
N ASN A 455 -14.72 13.15 -2.92
CA ASN A 455 -13.67 12.47 -2.18
C ASN A 455 -12.33 12.53 -2.95
N LEU A 456 -11.24 12.89 -2.27
CA LEU A 456 -9.88 13.02 -2.82
C LEU A 456 -8.90 11.95 -2.34
N GLU A 457 -9.39 10.87 -1.73
CA GLU A 457 -8.58 9.80 -1.17
C GLU A 457 -7.41 9.39 -2.06
N TYR A 458 -6.20 9.50 -1.49
CA TYR A 458 -4.93 9.11 -2.10
C TYR A 458 -4.58 9.78 -3.44
N LEU A 459 -5.22 10.90 -3.80
CA LEU A 459 -5.07 11.53 -5.12
C LEU A 459 -3.61 11.73 -5.55
N PHE A 460 -2.75 12.20 -4.64
CA PHE A 460 -1.31 12.44 -4.87
C PHE A 460 -0.42 11.66 -3.87
N SER A 461 -0.93 10.58 -3.28
CA SER A 461 -0.17 9.74 -2.35
C SER A 461 1.09 9.20 -3.00
N LEU A 462 2.20 9.09 -2.25
CA LEU A 462 3.45 8.50 -2.74
C LEU A 462 4.00 9.18 -4.01
N THR A 463 3.76 10.49 -4.18
CA THR A 463 4.35 11.29 -5.28
C THR A 463 5.67 11.92 -4.86
N GLY A 464 6.46 12.35 -5.84
CA GLY A 464 7.71 13.09 -5.63
C GLY A 464 7.51 14.60 -5.43
N VAL A 465 6.29 15.04 -5.12
CA VAL A 465 5.95 16.47 -5.03
C VAL A 465 6.79 17.15 -3.96
N GLN A 466 7.41 18.27 -4.31
CA GLN A 466 8.30 19.01 -3.41
C GLN A 466 7.61 20.22 -2.77
N SER A 467 6.68 20.83 -3.52
CA SER A 467 5.89 21.98 -3.05
C SER A 467 4.43 21.86 -3.46
N ILE A 468 3.52 22.34 -2.60
CA ILE A 468 2.09 22.39 -2.88
C ILE A 468 1.63 23.84 -2.98
N LYS A 469 1.17 24.21 -4.18
CA LYS A 469 0.74 25.57 -4.52
C LYS A 469 -0.72 25.81 -4.15
N LYS A 470 -1.06 27.04 -3.79
CA LYS A 470 -2.44 27.47 -3.61
C LYS A 470 -3.23 27.32 -4.93
N GLY A 471 -4.46 26.81 -4.84
CA GLY A 471 -5.37 26.69 -5.98
C GLY A 471 -5.25 25.39 -6.78
N ILE A 472 -4.46 24.40 -6.33
CA ILE A 472 -4.45 23.06 -6.94
C ILE A 472 -5.82 22.36 -6.86
N PHE A 473 -6.65 22.71 -5.87
CA PHE A 473 -7.99 22.17 -5.67
C PHE A 473 -9.13 23.07 -6.18
N LYS A 474 -8.81 24.12 -6.94
CA LYS A 474 -9.83 25.02 -7.50
C LYS A 474 -10.83 24.21 -8.34
N GLY A 475 -12.13 24.44 -8.11
CA GLY A 475 -13.24 23.74 -8.78
C GLY A 475 -13.86 22.60 -7.97
N LEU A 476 -13.22 22.15 -6.89
CA LEU A 476 -13.63 20.98 -6.10
C LEU A 476 -14.52 21.33 -4.88
N SER A 477 -15.50 22.22 -5.05
CA SER A 477 -16.26 22.82 -3.93
C SER A 477 -17.15 21.84 -3.14
N ASN A 478 -17.47 20.68 -3.71
CA ASN A 478 -18.33 19.65 -3.10
C ASN A 478 -17.53 18.51 -2.41
N VAL A 479 -16.19 18.59 -2.39
CA VAL A 479 -15.34 17.63 -1.68
C VAL A 479 -15.67 17.66 -0.19
N LYS A 480 -15.89 16.48 0.38
CA LYS A 480 -16.14 16.25 1.81
C LYS A 480 -14.92 15.64 2.51
N THR A 481 -14.19 14.78 1.79
CA THR A 481 -13.05 14.01 2.31
C THR A 481 -11.78 14.34 1.55
N VAL A 482 -10.77 14.82 2.27
CA VAL A 482 -9.41 15.19 1.84
C VAL A 482 -8.41 14.21 2.44
N GLY A 483 -8.79 12.93 2.49
CA GLY A 483 -8.03 11.87 3.16
C GLY A 483 -6.80 11.43 2.37
N SER A 484 -5.67 11.21 3.04
CA SER A 484 -4.45 10.63 2.46
C SER A 484 -3.93 11.31 1.17
N VAL A 485 -4.34 12.56 0.89
CA VAL A 485 -4.11 13.18 -0.43
C VAL A 485 -2.61 13.28 -0.74
N PHE A 486 -1.78 13.60 0.26
CA PHE A 486 -0.32 13.68 0.15
C PHE A 486 0.38 12.65 1.05
N HIS A 487 -0.30 11.55 1.41
CA HIS A 487 0.28 10.50 2.23
C HIS A 487 1.60 9.97 1.66
N THR A 488 2.63 9.81 2.49
CA THR A 488 3.97 9.35 2.10
C THR A 488 4.62 10.17 0.96
N CYS A 489 4.29 11.45 0.81
CA CYS A 489 5.04 12.37 -0.06
C CYS A 489 6.36 12.76 0.60
N THR A 490 7.31 11.83 0.64
CA THR A 490 8.58 11.96 1.39
C THR A 490 9.51 13.05 0.86
N SER A 491 9.24 13.62 -0.32
CA SER A 491 9.98 14.76 -0.89
C SER A 491 9.35 16.12 -0.60
N LEU A 492 8.17 16.17 0.02
CA LEU A 492 7.43 17.41 0.29
C LEU A 492 8.12 18.22 1.38
N THR A 493 8.50 19.46 1.08
CA THR A 493 9.12 20.38 2.03
C THR A 493 8.32 21.67 2.22
N ASP A 494 7.57 22.12 1.19
CA ASP A 494 6.96 23.43 1.15
C ASP A 494 5.45 23.37 0.85
N ILE A 495 4.65 24.12 1.61
CA ILE A 495 3.20 24.23 1.41
C ILE A 495 2.82 25.71 1.46
N GLU A 496 2.13 26.20 0.42
CA GLU A 496 1.60 27.56 0.42
C GLU A 496 0.39 27.69 1.36
N ALA A 497 0.23 28.86 1.98
CA ALA A 497 -0.94 29.17 2.79
C ALA A 497 -2.22 29.13 1.94
N GLY A 498 -3.32 28.63 2.50
CA GLY A 498 -4.60 28.53 1.82
C GLY A 498 -4.65 27.46 0.74
N VAL A 499 -3.83 26.40 0.84
CA VAL A 499 -3.77 25.32 -0.16
C VAL A 499 -5.14 24.66 -0.39
N PHE A 500 -5.95 24.56 0.65
CA PHE A 500 -7.29 23.97 0.62
C PHE A 500 -8.39 24.99 0.27
N GLU A 501 -8.07 26.26 0.02
CA GLU A 501 -9.07 27.26 -0.37
C GLU A 501 -9.88 26.78 -1.58
N GLY A 502 -11.21 26.88 -1.45
CA GLY A 502 -12.17 26.39 -2.45
C GLY A 502 -12.81 25.05 -2.10
N LEU A 503 -12.23 24.26 -1.19
CA LEU A 503 -12.83 23.03 -0.65
C LEU A 503 -13.92 23.34 0.40
N THR A 504 -14.92 24.15 0.06
CA THR A 504 -15.87 24.73 1.02
C THR A 504 -16.77 23.73 1.75
N ALA A 505 -16.91 22.51 1.22
CA ALA A 505 -17.68 21.43 1.84
C ALA A 505 -16.82 20.41 2.60
N ALA A 506 -15.49 20.62 2.68
CA ALA A 506 -14.57 19.66 3.27
C ALA A 506 -14.77 19.58 4.79
N LYS A 507 -14.90 18.35 5.28
CA LYS A 507 -15.15 18.01 6.68
C LYS A 507 -13.98 17.26 7.32
N SER A 508 -13.29 16.48 6.49
CA SER A 508 -12.44 15.38 6.92
C SER A 508 -11.10 15.41 6.18
N PHE A 509 -9.98 15.41 6.92
CA PHE A 509 -8.60 15.47 6.44
C PHE A 509 -7.72 14.32 6.99
N PRO A 510 -8.22 13.08 7.09
CA PRO A 510 -7.50 12.03 7.78
C PRO A 510 -6.26 11.65 6.97
N TYR A 511 -5.14 11.46 7.65
CA TYR A 511 -3.87 11.06 7.05
C TYR A 511 -3.29 11.98 5.94
N CYS A 512 -3.79 13.21 5.80
CA CYS A 512 -3.52 14.05 4.61
C CYS A 512 -2.02 14.21 4.29
N PHE A 513 -1.19 14.41 5.32
CA PHE A 513 0.26 14.56 5.23
C PHE A 513 1.02 13.48 6.03
N THR A 514 0.38 12.37 6.41
CA THR A 514 1.04 11.29 7.14
C THR A 514 2.25 10.78 6.36
N ASP A 515 3.35 10.48 7.07
CA ASP A 515 4.60 9.99 6.49
C ASP A 515 5.28 10.97 5.50
N CYS A 516 4.91 12.25 5.50
CA CYS A 516 5.68 13.32 4.82
C CYS A 516 6.95 13.65 5.63
N THR A 517 7.90 12.71 5.64
CA THR A 517 9.09 12.73 6.50
C THR A 517 10.11 13.84 6.20
N SER A 518 9.92 14.63 5.13
CA SER A 518 10.72 15.84 4.84
C SER A 518 10.01 17.15 5.21
N LEU A 519 8.74 17.10 5.59
CA LEU A 519 7.93 18.29 5.91
C LEU A 519 8.30 18.81 7.30
N ARG A 520 9.04 19.93 7.36
CA ARG A 520 9.55 20.52 8.62
C ARG A 520 8.71 21.67 9.16
N THR A 521 7.99 22.36 8.27
CA THR A 521 7.18 23.53 8.62
C THR A 521 5.88 23.50 7.82
N ILE A 522 4.82 24.05 8.40
CA ILE A 522 3.54 24.30 7.74
C ILE A 522 3.18 25.79 7.87
N PRO A 523 2.46 26.37 6.88
CA PRO A 523 2.05 27.77 6.94
C PRO A 523 0.93 27.99 7.97
N ALA A 524 0.89 29.19 8.58
CA ALA A 524 -0.18 29.59 9.52
C ALA A 524 -1.58 29.44 8.92
N GLY A 525 -1.78 29.95 7.70
CA GLY A 525 -3.05 29.85 6.98
C GLY A 525 -3.28 28.53 6.24
N LEU A 526 -2.71 27.39 6.68
CA LEU A 526 -2.87 26.11 5.97
C LEU A 526 -4.35 25.73 5.78
N LEU A 527 -5.16 25.88 6.83
CA LEU A 527 -6.59 25.57 6.86
C LEU A 527 -7.49 26.81 6.64
N ALA A 528 -6.96 27.89 6.07
CA ALA A 528 -7.74 29.10 5.80
C ALA A 528 -9.01 28.78 4.97
N GLY A 529 -10.16 29.29 5.40
CA GLY A 529 -11.46 29.06 4.78
C GLY A 529 -12.14 27.72 5.10
N MET A 530 -11.50 26.81 5.85
CA MET A 530 -12.01 25.44 6.12
C MET A 530 -13.04 25.39 7.26
N LYS A 531 -14.11 26.18 7.14
CA LYS A 531 -15.13 26.38 8.19
C LYS A 531 -15.99 25.16 8.53
N ALA A 532 -16.00 24.14 7.67
CA ALA A 532 -16.77 22.92 7.85
C ALA A 532 -15.94 21.73 8.34
N ALA A 533 -14.61 21.92 8.49
CA ALA A 533 -13.67 20.87 8.88
C ALA A 533 -13.79 20.56 10.38
N TYR A 534 -13.70 19.28 10.74
CA TYR A 534 -13.70 18.83 12.14
C TYR A 534 -12.90 17.54 12.36
N GLU A 535 -12.53 16.80 11.32
CA GLU A 535 -11.78 15.54 11.43
C GLU A 535 -10.39 15.68 10.81
N PHE A 536 -9.36 15.50 11.63
CA PHE A 536 -7.93 15.68 11.33
C PHE A 536 -7.08 14.49 11.79
N GLU A 537 -7.69 13.32 11.95
CA GLU A 537 -7.05 12.10 12.42
C GLU A 537 -5.74 11.82 11.64
N TYR A 538 -4.63 11.57 12.35
CA TYR A 538 -3.31 11.32 11.73
C TYR A 538 -2.77 12.37 10.76
N MET A 539 -3.40 13.54 10.59
CA MET A 539 -3.11 14.45 9.47
C MET A 539 -1.63 14.79 9.30
N PHE A 540 -0.87 14.92 10.40
CA PHE A 540 0.58 15.17 10.38
C PHE A 540 1.42 14.04 11.00
N ALA A 541 0.85 12.86 11.19
CA ALA A 541 1.56 11.76 11.83
C ALA A 541 2.85 11.38 11.08
N ASN A 542 3.92 11.12 11.83
CA ASN A 542 5.26 10.78 11.32
C ASN A 542 5.84 11.80 10.31
N THR A 543 5.51 13.08 10.48
CA THR A 543 6.16 14.18 9.76
C THR A 543 7.42 14.66 10.50
N ALA A 544 8.24 15.47 9.82
CA ALA A 544 9.44 16.07 10.40
C ALA A 544 9.19 17.46 11.02
N LEU A 545 7.93 17.80 11.34
CA LEU A 545 7.54 19.11 11.85
C LEU A 545 8.38 19.51 13.06
N GLU A 546 8.93 20.73 13.03
CA GLU A 546 9.74 21.27 14.13
C GLU A 546 8.89 22.14 15.08
N SER A 547 7.79 22.71 14.57
CA SER A 547 6.83 23.54 15.32
C SER A 547 5.46 23.55 14.63
N VAL A 548 4.43 23.95 15.37
CA VAL A 548 3.06 24.14 14.86
C VAL A 548 2.70 25.64 14.92
N PRO A 549 2.20 26.26 13.84
CA PRO A 549 1.73 27.64 13.87
C PRO A 549 0.56 27.83 14.82
N VAL A 550 0.53 28.97 15.52
CA VAL A 550 -0.56 29.32 16.45
C VAL A 550 -1.93 29.43 15.77
N GLU A 551 -1.95 29.92 14.52
CA GLU A 551 -3.16 30.20 13.76
C GLU A 551 -3.65 29.00 12.92
N LEU A 552 -3.08 27.80 13.12
CA LEU A 552 -3.35 26.63 12.27
C LEU A 552 -4.85 26.35 12.12
N PHE A 553 -5.63 26.59 13.18
CA PHE A 553 -7.07 26.29 13.25
C PHE A 553 -7.98 27.53 13.34
N ASP A 554 -7.48 28.77 13.19
CA ASP A 554 -8.24 30.02 13.44
C ASP A 554 -9.59 30.13 12.70
N GLU A 555 -9.71 29.50 11.53
CA GLU A 555 -10.93 29.52 10.71
C GLU A 555 -11.74 28.22 10.71
N VAL A 556 -11.26 27.21 11.44
CA VAL A 556 -11.95 25.95 11.64
C VAL A 556 -13.03 26.16 12.71
N ARG A 557 -14.20 25.56 12.50
CA ARG A 557 -15.28 25.60 13.49
C ARG A 557 -15.47 24.24 14.11
N ASP A 558 -15.77 24.28 15.38
CA ASP A 558 -16.13 23.12 16.14
C ASP A 558 -17.53 22.60 15.80
N TYR A 559 -17.61 21.28 15.76
CA TYR A 559 -18.81 20.48 15.60
C TYR A 559 -18.73 19.34 16.62
N ASP A 560 -19.87 18.77 17.02
CA ASP A 560 -20.04 17.67 18.00
C ASP A 560 -19.26 16.36 17.65
N LEU A 561 -18.46 16.37 16.58
CA LEU A 561 -17.72 15.24 16.01
C LEU A 561 -16.23 15.56 15.79
N ALA A 562 -15.68 16.58 16.46
CA ALA A 562 -14.29 16.95 16.26
C ALA A 562 -13.33 15.81 16.67
N ASN A 563 -12.41 15.48 15.77
CA ASN A 563 -11.48 14.36 15.92
C ASN A 563 -10.06 14.77 15.50
N TYR A 564 -9.14 14.76 16.45
CA TYR A 564 -7.72 15.06 16.32
C TYR A 564 -6.85 13.88 16.77
N SER A 565 -7.40 12.67 16.87
CA SER A 565 -6.65 11.50 17.34
C SER A 565 -5.40 11.29 16.47
N TYR A 566 -4.28 10.99 17.11
CA TYR A 566 -2.98 10.77 16.45
C TYR A 566 -2.47 11.93 15.56
N LEU A 567 -3.05 13.15 15.62
CA LEU A 567 -2.74 14.28 14.73
C LEU A 567 -1.23 14.52 14.55
N PHE A 568 -0.47 14.47 15.64
CA PHE A 568 0.98 14.69 15.68
C PHE A 568 1.76 13.45 16.18
N SER A 569 1.15 12.26 16.07
CA SER A 569 1.80 11.01 16.44
C SER A 569 3.12 10.84 15.67
N GLU A 570 4.17 10.34 16.33
CA GLU A 570 5.51 10.09 15.79
C GLU A 570 6.21 11.33 15.19
N CYS A 571 5.73 12.55 15.44
CA CYS A 571 6.40 13.80 15.05
C CYS A 571 7.68 14.02 15.89
N LYS A 572 8.73 13.27 15.60
CA LYS A 572 9.96 13.17 16.43
C LYS A 572 10.77 14.46 16.51
N ASN A 573 10.53 15.41 15.62
CA ASN A 573 11.21 16.72 15.62
C ASN A 573 10.38 17.82 16.30
N LEU A 574 9.11 17.56 16.63
CA LEU A 574 8.20 18.56 17.17
C LEU A 574 8.53 18.78 18.64
N LYS A 575 9.07 19.94 18.99
CA LYS A 575 9.56 20.19 20.36
C LYS A 575 8.52 20.79 21.31
N THR A 576 7.64 21.61 20.78
CA THR A 576 6.61 22.32 21.56
C THR A 576 5.44 22.69 20.65
N VAL A 577 4.31 22.98 21.27
CA VAL A 577 3.09 23.45 20.61
C VAL A 577 2.59 24.73 21.27
N PRO A 578 1.87 25.60 20.55
CA PRO A 578 1.22 26.76 21.15
C PRO A 578 0.20 26.34 22.22
N ALA A 579 0.13 27.08 23.32
CA ALA A 579 -0.86 26.85 24.38
C ALA A 579 -2.31 26.95 23.86
N THR A 580 -2.52 27.83 22.88
CA THR A 580 -3.84 28.15 22.31
C THR A 580 -4.19 27.28 21.10
N LEU A 581 -3.42 26.22 20.82
CA LEU A 581 -3.57 25.41 19.59
C LEU A 581 -4.98 24.81 19.44
N PHE A 582 -5.65 24.52 20.56
CA PHE A 582 -6.99 23.94 20.58
C PHE A 582 -8.02 24.87 21.22
N ASP A 583 -7.77 26.19 21.31
CA ASP A 583 -8.71 27.15 21.92
C ASP A 583 -10.05 27.26 21.16
N HIS A 584 -10.08 26.84 19.90
CA HIS A 584 -11.32 26.74 19.13
C HIS A 584 -12.14 25.50 19.49
N VAL A 585 -11.53 24.52 20.20
CA VAL A 585 -12.15 23.25 20.54
C VAL A 585 -12.98 23.35 21.81
N THR A 586 -14.30 23.22 21.70
CA THR A 586 -15.27 23.17 22.80
C THR A 586 -15.95 21.81 22.95
N GLU A 587 -16.12 21.07 21.85
CA GLU A 587 -16.78 19.77 21.82
C GLU A 587 -15.91 18.72 21.10
N LEU A 588 -15.90 17.47 21.58
CA LEU A 588 -15.08 16.39 21.00
C LEU A 588 -15.90 15.14 20.72
N ALA A 589 -15.58 14.44 19.62
CA ALA A 589 -16.03 13.08 19.41
C ALA A 589 -15.52 12.14 20.51
N SER A 590 -16.11 10.94 20.61
CA SER A 590 -15.48 9.85 21.37
C SER A 590 -14.05 9.65 20.85
N ASP A 591 -13.08 9.66 21.75
CA ASP A 591 -11.65 9.47 21.46
C ASP A 591 -10.99 10.64 20.71
N GLY A 592 -11.64 11.81 20.59
CA GLY A 592 -11.24 12.90 19.70
C GLY A 592 -9.88 13.57 19.98
N MET A 593 -9.19 13.23 21.06
CA MET A 593 -7.82 13.69 21.36
C MET A 593 -6.89 12.52 21.76
N ASP A 594 -7.31 11.29 21.47
CA ASP A 594 -6.56 10.10 21.86
C ASP A 594 -5.28 9.98 21.05
N CYS A 595 -4.21 9.58 21.73
CA CYS A 595 -2.89 9.38 21.13
C CYS A 595 -2.33 10.59 20.36
N LEU A 596 -2.84 11.80 20.66
CA LEU A 596 -2.59 13.04 19.92
C LEU A 596 -1.11 13.29 19.57
N PHE A 597 -0.22 13.05 20.54
CA PHE A 597 1.22 13.26 20.48
C PHE A 597 2.02 11.97 20.72
N VAL A 598 1.42 10.79 20.53
CA VAL A 598 2.09 9.50 20.78
C VAL A 598 3.46 9.46 20.12
N GLY A 599 4.51 9.11 20.89
CA GLY A 599 5.87 8.98 20.35
C GLY A 599 6.49 10.26 19.78
N SER A 600 5.86 11.43 19.94
CA SER A 600 6.35 12.70 19.41
C SER A 600 7.55 13.25 20.19
N GLY A 601 8.31 14.15 19.57
CA GLY A 601 9.51 14.76 20.16
C GLY A 601 9.26 15.87 21.18
N ILE A 602 8.03 16.03 21.70
CA ILE A 602 7.68 17.16 22.56
C ILE A 602 8.55 17.16 23.80
N GLU A 603 9.16 18.30 24.11
CA GLU A 603 10.04 18.50 25.27
C GLU A 603 9.29 19.08 26.47
N SER A 604 8.30 19.95 26.24
CA SER A 604 7.43 20.53 27.27
C SER A 604 6.01 20.74 26.77
N ILE A 605 5.04 20.59 27.69
CA ILE A 605 3.61 20.81 27.41
C ILE A 605 3.17 22.13 28.05
N PRO A 606 2.64 23.09 27.27
CA PRO A 606 2.21 24.37 27.80
C PRO A 606 0.97 24.22 28.69
N ALA A 607 0.87 25.10 29.70
CA ALA A 607 -0.34 25.18 30.51
C ALA A 607 -1.53 25.62 29.66
N GLY A 608 -2.71 25.04 29.93
CA GLY A 608 -3.96 25.40 29.28
C GLY A 608 -4.20 24.79 27.91
N LEU A 609 -3.40 23.82 27.45
CA LEU A 609 -3.48 23.26 26.09
C LEU A 609 -4.89 22.79 25.66
N PHE A 610 -5.73 22.31 26.60
CA PHE A 610 -7.10 21.86 26.34
C PHE A 610 -8.14 22.66 27.14
N VAL A 611 -7.83 23.89 27.57
CA VAL A 611 -8.64 24.66 28.53
C VAL A 611 -10.05 25.01 28.02
N THR A 612 -10.27 24.94 26.72
CA THR A 612 -11.57 25.23 26.09
C THR A 612 -12.41 23.98 25.82
N CYS A 613 -11.85 22.77 25.93
CA CYS A 613 -12.51 21.49 25.62
C CYS A 613 -13.58 21.09 26.67
N THR A 614 -14.59 21.94 26.89
CA THR A 614 -15.54 21.83 28.01
C THR A 614 -16.56 20.71 27.85
N GLU A 615 -16.76 20.17 26.65
CA GLU A 615 -17.70 19.10 26.35
C GLU A 615 -17.00 17.90 25.71
N ALA A 616 -16.01 17.34 26.42
CA ALA A 616 -15.28 16.14 26.02
C ALA A 616 -15.94 14.84 26.53
N ASP A 617 -15.88 13.76 25.73
CA ASP A 617 -16.25 12.42 26.19
C ASP A 617 -15.27 11.90 27.27
N SER A 618 -15.77 10.96 28.08
CA SER A 618 -15.03 10.25 29.11
C SER A 618 -13.75 9.51 28.68
N THR A 619 -13.61 9.15 27.40
CA THR A 619 -12.43 8.47 26.84
C THR A 619 -11.39 9.41 26.27
N SER A 620 -11.76 10.66 25.98
CA SER A 620 -10.85 11.63 25.35
C SER A 620 -9.56 11.76 26.14
N PHE A 621 -8.45 11.93 25.41
CA PHE A 621 -7.08 12.08 25.89
C PHE A 621 -6.38 10.79 26.31
N GLU A 622 -6.93 9.61 25.98
CA GLU A 622 -6.26 8.34 26.23
C GLU A 622 -4.92 8.32 25.49
N GLY A 623 -3.83 8.10 26.23
CA GLY A 623 -2.49 8.07 25.65
C GLY A 623 -2.06 9.36 24.94
N ALA A 624 -2.68 10.53 25.21
CA ALA A 624 -2.41 11.75 24.44
C ALA A 624 -0.91 12.11 24.33
N PHE A 625 -0.09 11.77 25.33
CA PHE A 625 1.36 11.93 25.32
C PHE A 625 2.10 10.60 25.55
N TYR A 626 1.48 9.46 25.26
CA TYR A 626 2.10 8.14 25.46
C TYR A 626 3.39 8.01 24.65
N GLY A 627 4.45 7.53 25.29
CA GLY A 627 5.70 7.19 24.64
C GLY A 627 6.53 8.39 24.18
N CYS A 628 6.24 9.64 24.59
CA CYS A 628 7.02 10.82 24.18
C CYS A 628 8.47 10.71 24.70
N PRO A 629 9.47 10.40 23.85
CA PRO A 629 10.83 10.09 24.32
C PRO A 629 11.57 11.31 24.88
N GLU A 630 11.15 12.52 24.51
CA GLU A 630 11.83 13.78 24.85
C GLU A 630 11.10 14.63 25.89
N LEU A 631 9.92 14.22 26.36
CA LEU A 631 9.09 15.00 27.28
C LEU A 631 9.76 15.11 28.66
N LYS A 632 10.07 16.35 29.08
CA LYS A 632 10.77 16.65 30.35
C LYS A 632 9.85 17.20 31.44
N SER A 633 8.84 17.99 31.05
CA SER A 633 8.01 18.74 31.99
C SER A 633 6.64 19.10 31.44
N VAL A 634 5.68 19.29 32.34
CA VAL A 634 4.38 19.92 32.07
C VAL A 634 4.33 21.24 32.84
N GLU A 635 3.98 22.35 32.18
CA GLU A 635 4.11 23.70 32.75
C GLU A 635 3.05 24.04 33.81
N GLY A 636 1.88 23.39 33.74
CA GLY A 636 0.75 23.59 34.66
C GLY A 636 -0.40 22.63 34.34
N SER A 637 -1.61 22.97 34.77
CA SER A 637 -2.79 22.23 34.30
C SER A 637 -3.01 22.41 32.80
N ILE A 638 -3.40 21.33 32.13
CA ILE A 638 -3.70 21.30 30.69
C ILE A 638 -5.20 21.15 30.41
N PHE A 639 -6.02 20.92 31.43
CA PHE A 639 -7.43 20.51 31.28
C PHE A 639 -8.41 21.66 31.58
N PRO A 640 -9.63 21.57 31.03
CA PRO A 640 -10.74 22.46 31.40
C PRO A 640 -11.37 22.06 32.73
N GLU A 641 -12.16 22.95 33.34
CA GLU A 641 -12.96 22.63 34.53
C GLU A 641 -14.22 21.85 34.15
N VAL A 642 -14.15 20.51 34.16
CA VAL A 642 -15.25 19.62 33.74
C VAL A 642 -15.36 18.34 34.59
N THR A 643 -16.51 17.67 34.52
CA THR A 643 -16.75 16.38 35.19
C THR A 643 -16.89 15.18 34.25
N THR A 644 -16.92 15.42 32.93
CA THR A 644 -17.15 14.37 31.92
C THR A 644 -15.90 13.52 31.68
N ILE A 645 -14.72 14.13 31.73
CA ILE A 645 -13.43 13.42 31.69
C ILE A 645 -13.26 12.60 32.97
N THR A 646 -13.33 11.28 32.85
CA THR A 646 -13.28 10.35 34.00
C THR A 646 -12.17 9.31 33.92
N LYS A 647 -11.42 9.25 32.81
CA LYS A 647 -10.31 8.33 32.60
C LYS A 647 -9.03 9.10 32.34
N MET A 648 -7.94 8.66 32.95
CA MET A 648 -6.57 9.16 32.74
C MET A 648 -5.67 7.99 32.31
N THR A 649 -6.15 7.22 31.33
CA THR A 649 -5.47 6.03 30.85
C THR A 649 -4.21 6.45 30.08
N GLN A 650 -3.05 6.00 30.56
CA GLN A 650 -1.78 6.06 29.84
C GLN A 650 -1.33 7.46 29.36
N LEU A 651 -1.91 8.53 29.91
CA LEU A 651 -1.73 9.91 29.44
C LEU A 651 -0.26 10.30 29.19
N PHE A 652 0.64 9.90 30.10
CA PHE A 652 2.09 10.12 30.02
C PHE A 652 2.89 8.81 30.12
N ALA A 653 2.26 7.66 29.88
CA ALA A 653 2.97 6.38 30.00
C ALA A 653 4.16 6.32 29.05
N PHE A 654 5.25 5.69 29.48
CA PHE A 654 6.52 5.55 28.78
C PHE A 654 7.13 6.87 28.29
N CYS A 655 7.01 7.95 29.07
CA CYS A 655 7.78 9.18 28.89
C CYS A 655 9.08 9.13 29.72
N PRO A 656 10.19 8.55 29.20
CA PRO A 656 11.35 8.21 30.01
C PRO A 656 12.09 9.42 30.56
N LYS A 657 11.92 10.61 29.98
CA LYS A 657 12.58 11.86 30.37
C LYS A 657 11.73 12.77 31.26
N LEU A 658 10.50 12.37 31.61
CA LEU A 658 9.61 13.21 32.41
C LEU A 658 10.17 13.35 33.84
N GLU A 659 10.67 14.53 34.19
CA GLU A 659 11.33 14.82 35.47
C GLU A 659 10.43 15.56 36.46
N SER A 660 9.49 16.37 35.96
CA SER A 660 8.64 17.23 36.78
C SER A 660 7.19 17.24 36.32
N ILE A 661 6.28 17.20 37.29
CA ILE A 661 4.83 17.26 37.10
C ILE A 661 4.32 18.41 37.96
N PRO A 662 3.43 19.28 37.46
CA PRO A 662 2.90 20.41 38.23
C PRO A 662 1.82 19.93 39.21
N ALA A 663 1.78 20.55 40.39
CA ALA A 663 0.87 20.15 41.47
C ALA A 663 -0.62 20.35 41.13
N ASP A 664 -0.92 21.26 40.22
CA ASP A 664 -2.28 21.60 39.81
C ASP A 664 -2.74 20.87 38.53
N LEU A 665 -1.95 19.92 37.99
CA LEU A 665 -2.21 19.24 36.72
C LEU A 665 -3.67 18.79 36.57
N PHE A 666 -4.20 18.09 37.57
CA PHE A 666 -5.55 17.51 37.58
C PHE A 666 -6.56 18.33 38.39
N LYS A 667 -6.20 19.52 38.87
CA LYS A 667 -7.07 20.36 39.72
C LYS A 667 -8.41 20.70 39.04
N PRO A 668 -8.45 21.11 37.76
CA PRO A 668 -9.72 21.44 37.08
C PRO A 668 -10.72 20.28 37.04
N LEU A 669 -10.24 19.04 37.14
CA LEU A 669 -11.06 17.82 37.10
C LEU A 669 -11.44 17.29 38.48
N GLY A 670 -11.30 18.11 39.53
CA GLY A 670 -11.45 17.70 40.93
C GLY A 670 -12.81 17.10 41.29
N ALA A 671 -13.88 17.54 40.62
CA ALA A 671 -15.24 17.03 40.83
C ALA A 671 -15.55 15.72 40.07
N ALA A 672 -14.68 15.29 39.14
CA ALA A 672 -14.89 14.12 38.32
C ALA A 672 -14.53 12.81 39.06
N LYS A 673 -15.21 11.70 38.71
CA LYS A 673 -14.90 10.36 39.22
C LYS A 673 -13.70 9.74 38.48
N LEU A 674 -12.53 10.37 38.63
CA LEU A 674 -11.33 9.98 37.88
C LEU A 674 -10.89 8.54 38.18
N ARG A 675 -10.36 7.91 37.13
CA ARG A 675 -9.63 6.65 37.17
C ARG A 675 -8.26 6.87 36.55
N PHE A 676 -7.22 6.79 37.37
CA PHE A 676 -5.84 6.86 36.92
C PHE A 676 -5.36 5.43 36.62
N THR A 677 -5.19 5.11 35.35
CA THR A 677 -4.72 3.80 34.90
C THR A 677 -3.42 4.01 34.12
N GLN A 678 -2.30 3.52 34.66
CA GLN A 678 -0.99 3.60 33.99
C GLN A 678 -0.57 5.02 33.58
N THR A 679 -1.13 6.06 34.20
CA THR A 679 -1.00 7.46 33.77
C THR A 679 0.46 7.92 33.61
N PHE A 680 1.35 7.49 34.50
CA PHE A 680 2.79 7.76 34.47
C PHE A 680 3.62 6.47 34.44
N GLU A 681 3.05 5.36 33.93
CA GLU A 681 3.80 4.10 33.84
C GLU A 681 5.10 4.30 33.06
N GLY A 682 6.22 3.72 33.50
CA GLY A 682 7.50 3.81 32.79
C GLY A 682 8.12 5.20 32.71
N CYS A 683 7.66 6.19 33.48
CA CYS A 683 8.33 7.50 33.61
C CYS A 683 9.62 7.37 34.44
N THR A 684 10.64 6.79 33.83
CA THR A 684 11.85 6.32 34.54
C THR A 684 12.74 7.43 35.10
N SER A 685 12.55 8.70 34.70
CA SER A 685 13.27 9.86 35.26
C SER A 685 12.53 10.59 36.38
N LEU A 686 11.30 10.19 36.71
CA LEU A 686 10.48 10.85 37.73
C LEU A 686 11.02 10.54 39.14
N LYS A 687 11.65 11.51 39.79
CA LYS A 687 12.33 11.33 41.09
C LYS A 687 11.45 11.57 42.31
N SER A 688 10.47 12.46 42.19
CA SER A 688 9.59 12.90 43.27
C SER A 688 8.23 13.31 42.72
N LEU A 689 7.21 13.25 43.57
CA LEU A 689 5.84 13.65 43.24
C LEU A 689 5.47 14.93 43.99
N PRO A 690 4.68 15.85 43.39
CA PRO A 690 4.10 16.97 44.12
C PRO A 690 3.12 16.49 45.19
N ALA A 691 3.21 17.03 46.41
CA ALA A 691 2.34 16.63 47.52
C ALA A 691 0.85 16.87 47.23
N GLU A 692 0.54 17.94 46.51
CA GLU A 692 -0.82 18.38 46.22
C GLU A 692 -1.36 17.86 44.87
N LEU A 693 -0.64 16.96 44.17
CA LEU A 693 -0.98 16.50 42.82
C LEU A 693 -2.43 15.99 42.68
N PHE A 694 -2.95 15.33 43.71
CA PHE A 694 -4.32 14.78 43.74
C PHE A 694 -5.22 15.43 44.81
N ALA A 695 -4.82 16.57 45.38
CA ALA A 695 -5.51 17.18 46.52
C ALA A 695 -6.97 17.57 46.22
N HIS A 696 -7.29 17.81 44.95
CA HIS A 696 -8.63 18.21 44.49
C HIS A 696 -9.46 17.04 43.94
N ASN A 697 -8.88 15.87 43.67
CA ASN A 697 -9.56 14.75 42.99
C ASN A 697 -10.31 13.83 43.97
N THR A 698 -11.20 14.42 44.78
CA THR A 698 -11.86 13.80 45.95
C THR A 698 -12.79 12.62 45.61
N ALA A 699 -13.28 12.57 44.37
CA ALA A 699 -14.17 11.51 43.88
C ALA A 699 -13.43 10.34 43.19
N THR A 700 -12.09 10.36 43.15
CA THR A 700 -11.25 9.32 42.54
C THR A 700 -11.46 7.96 43.21
N THR A 701 -11.50 6.92 42.39
CA THR A 701 -11.74 5.54 42.85
C THR A 701 -10.60 4.58 42.52
N HIS A 702 -9.72 4.92 41.56
CA HIS A 702 -8.67 4.04 41.05
C HIS A 702 -7.35 4.78 40.83
N PHE A 703 -6.26 4.18 41.32
CA PHE A 703 -4.86 4.46 40.98
C PHE A 703 -4.18 3.14 40.55
N ALA A 704 -4.62 2.58 39.43
CA ALA A 704 -4.15 1.29 38.93
C ALA A 704 -2.87 1.48 38.11
N GLY A 705 -1.73 1.01 38.63
CA GLY A 705 -0.45 1.09 37.93
C GLY A 705 0.04 2.51 37.62
N THR A 706 -0.49 3.53 38.31
CA THR A 706 -0.28 4.95 37.98
C THR A 706 1.20 5.33 37.89
N PHE A 707 2.05 4.78 38.76
CA PHE A 707 3.50 5.01 38.77
C PHE A 707 4.30 3.71 38.56
N THR A 708 3.70 2.69 37.94
CA THR A 708 4.41 1.43 37.64
C THR A 708 5.70 1.72 36.88
N GLY A 709 6.83 1.14 37.27
CA GLY A 709 8.10 1.29 36.56
C GLY A 709 8.72 2.70 36.63
N CYS A 710 8.27 3.58 37.53
CA CYS A 710 8.95 4.84 37.84
C CYS A 710 10.25 4.55 38.62
N THR A 711 11.26 4.01 37.94
CA THR A 711 12.45 3.41 38.55
C THR A 711 13.33 4.40 39.32
N ALA A 712 13.23 5.71 39.05
CA ALA A 712 13.97 6.76 39.76
C ALA A 712 13.21 7.37 40.95
N LEU A 713 11.97 6.94 41.23
CA LEU A 713 11.16 7.51 42.30
C LEU A 713 11.72 7.12 43.67
N GLU A 714 12.33 8.07 44.37
CA GLU A 714 13.05 7.80 45.64
C GLU A 714 12.13 7.88 46.87
N SER A 715 11.09 8.72 46.80
CA SER A 715 10.16 8.98 47.91
C SER A 715 8.79 9.39 47.41
N VAL A 716 7.77 9.17 48.25
CA VAL A 716 6.38 9.55 48.00
C VAL A 716 5.95 10.55 49.09
N PRO A 717 5.22 11.64 48.77
CA PRO A 717 4.70 12.56 49.78
C PRO A 717 3.67 11.89 50.71
N GLU A 718 3.71 12.20 52.02
CA GLU A 718 2.80 11.59 52.99
C GLU A 718 1.31 11.91 52.76
N ASN A 719 1.01 13.06 52.15
CA ASN A 719 -0.35 13.53 51.92
C ASN A 719 -0.84 13.34 50.47
N LEU A 720 -0.10 12.62 49.63
CA LEU A 720 -0.39 12.47 48.20
C LEU A 720 -1.84 11.99 47.92
N LEU A 721 -2.37 11.11 48.78
CA LEU A 721 -3.71 10.51 48.63
C LEU A 721 -4.71 10.99 49.69
N ALA A 722 -4.35 11.96 50.54
CA ALA A 722 -5.11 12.34 51.73
C ALA A 722 -6.57 12.76 51.43
N SER A 723 -6.81 13.38 50.27
CA SER A 723 -8.13 13.85 49.83
C SER A 723 -8.98 12.78 49.12
N CYS A 724 -8.42 11.62 48.79
CA CYS A 724 -9.07 10.58 47.96
C CYS A 724 -9.91 9.59 48.80
N ALA A 725 -10.90 10.08 49.54
CA ALA A 725 -11.69 9.26 50.49
C ALA A 725 -12.51 8.12 49.84
N ASN A 726 -12.70 8.15 48.52
CA ASN A 726 -13.42 7.13 47.75
C ASN A 726 -12.53 6.09 47.07
N LEU A 727 -11.21 6.16 47.28
CA LEU A 727 -10.23 5.27 46.64
C LEU A 727 -10.48 3.80 47.01
N ALA A 728 -10.66 2.96 46.01
CA ALA A 728 -10.92 1.53 46.16
C ALA A 728 -9.79 0.64 45.61
N TYR A 729 -9.10 1.08 44.56
CA TYR A 729 -8.10 0.27 43.85
C TYR A 729 -6.76 1.00 43.76
N VAL A 730 -5.70 0.40 44.32
CA VAL A 730 -4.29 0.88 44.21
C VAL A 730 -3.38 -0.23 43.67
N ASN A 731 -3.94 -1.17 42.90
CA ASN A 731 -3.19 -2.28 42.35
C ASN A 731 -2.04 -1.79 41.47
N ARG A 732 -0.85 -2.38 41.64
CA ARG A 732 0.38 -2.02 40.92
C ARG A 732 0.83 -0.56 41.06
N MET A 733 0.22 0.26 41.92
CA MET A 733 0.42 1.72 41.91
C MET A 733 1.90 2.15 41.87
N PHE A 734 2.77 1.50 42.64
CA PHE A 734 4.21 1.72 42.68
C PHE A 734 5.02 0.48 42.28
N SER A 735 4.42 -0.47 41.55
CA SER A 735 5.10 -1.68 41.10
C SER A 735 6.35 -1.32 40.29
N GLY A 736 7.49 -1.92 40.60
CA GLY A 736 8.77 -1.67 39.92
C GLY A 736 9.42 -0.32 40.23
N CYS A 737 8.98 0.42 41.25
CA CYS A 737 9.67 1.63 41.74
C CYS A 737 10.96 1.25 42.48
N THR A 738 11.99 0.85 41.74
CA THR A 738 13.21 0.24 42.29
C THR A 738 14.07 1.16 43.16
N ALA A 739 13.87 2.48 43.09
CA ALA A 739 14.57 3.46 43.94
C ALA A 739 13.83 3.84 45.22
N LEU A 740 12.58 3.39 45.40
CA LEU A 740 11.74 3.77 46.53
C LEU A 740 12.26 3.15 47.83
N LYS A 741 12.74 3.99 48.76
CA LYS A 741 13.40 3.52 50.00
C LYS A 741 12.47 3.30 51.19
N ALA A 742 11.40 4.09 51.26
CA ALA A 742 10.45 4.05 52.36
C ALA A 742 9.04 4.41 51.89
N VAL A 743 8.03 3.86 52.56
CA VAL A 743 6.62 4.26 52.40
C VAL A 743 6.23 5.14 53.59
N PRO A 744 5.68 6.35 53.38
CA PRO A 744 5.23 7.19 54.49
C PRO A 744 4.07 6.56 55.27
N GLU A 745 4.08 6.69 56.60
CA GLU A 745 3.03 6.14 57.49
C GLU A 745 1.62 6.62 57.09
N LYS A 746 1.48 7.89 56.70
CA LYS A 746 0.19 8.51 56.41
C LYS A 746 -0.27 8.38 54.95
N LEU A 747 0.49 7.70 54.08
CA LEU A 747 0.18 7.63 52.66
C LEU A 747 -1.26 7.19 52.37
N PHE A 748 -1.78 6.22 53.14
CA PHE A 748 -3.14 5.68 52.99
C PHE A 748 -4.11 6.14 54.10
N ALA A 749 -3.71 7.07 54.97
CA ALA A 749 -4.50 7.45 56.16
C ALA A 749 -5.88 8.03 55.83
N GLY A 750 -6.04 8.63 54.64
CA GLY A 750 -7.29 9.21 54.15
C GLY A 750 -8.19 8.25 53.35
N ASN A 751 -7.82 6.98 53.20
CA ASN A 751 -8.40 6.08 52.19
C ASN A 751 -9.06 4.82 52.79
N PRO A 752 -10.14 4.95 53.58
CA PRO A 752 -10.74 3.83 54.31
C PRO A 752 -11.44 2.79 53.42
N LYS A 753 -11.64 3.09 52.12
CA LYS A 753 -12.40 2.24 51.19
C LYS A 753 -11.54 1.35 50.28
N ILE A 754 -10.22 1.34 50.45
CA ILE A 754 -9.33 0.51 49.62
C ILE A 754 -9.69 -0.98 49.79
N GLN A 755 -9.84 -1.67 48.66
CA GLN A 755 -10.20 -3.08 48.58
C GLN A 755 -9.02 -3.97 48.17
N THR A 756 -8.00 -3.40 47.52
CA THR A 756 -6.85 -4.17 47.04
C THR A 756 -5.57 -3.35 47.01
N PHE A 757 -4.50 -3.98 47.48
CA PHE A 757 -3.08 -3.62 47.35
C PHE A 757 -2.33 -4.62 46.46
N GLU A 758 -3.05 -5.33 45.58
CA GLU A 758 -2.44 -6.33 44.70
C GLU A 758 -1.27 -5.72 43.93
N GLU A 759 -0.08 -6.28 44.14
CA GLU A 759 1.18 -5.83 43.52
C GLU A 759 1.52 -4.35 43.75
N ALA A 760 0.92 -3.67 44.74
CA ALA A 760 1.03 -2.21 44.91
C ALA A 760 2.50 -1.73 45.03
N PHE A 761 3.38 -2.53 45.65
CA PHE A 761 4.81 -2.28 45.80
C PHE A 761 5.65 -3.45 45.24
N LEU A 762 5.11 -4.25 44.33
CA LEU A 762 5.82 -5.38 43.70
C LEU A 762 7.17 -4.90 43.15
N GLY A 763 8.27 -5.54 43.52
CA GLY A 763 9.60 -5.24 42.98
C GLY A 763 10.20 -3.89 43.42
N CYS A 764 9.68 -3.24 44.47
CA CYS A 764 10.33 -2.08 45.10
C CYS A 764 11.60 -2.52 45.84
N SER A 765 12.65 -2.86 45.07
CA SER A 765 13.81 -3.60 45.56
C SER A 765 14.69 -2.84 46.55
N ALA A 766 14.60 -1.50 46.59
CA ALA A 766 15.28 -0.63 47.55
C ALA A 766 14.47 -0.33 48.83
N LEU A 767 13.25 -0.85 48.98
CA LEU A 767 12.41 -0.57 50.14
C LEU A 767 12.96 -1.25 51.40
N GLU A 768 13.39 -0.45 52.39
CA GLU A 768 14.14 -0.95 53.56
C GLU A 768 13.25 -1.27 54.77
N THR A 769 12.21 -0.45 55.01
CA THR A 769 11.33 -0.56 56.18
C THR A 769 9.89 -0.22 55.83
N LEU A 770 8.94 -0.72 56.64
CA LEU A 770 7.52 -0.37 56.58
C LEU A 770 7.10 0.29 57.90
N PRO A 771 6.24 1.32 57.88
CA PRO A 771 5.69 1.90 59.09
C PRO A 771 4.60 1.01 59.69
N GLU A 772 4.54 0.93 61.03
CA GLU A 772 3.59 0.08 61.76
C GLU A 772 2.13 0.40 61.44
N LYS A 773 1.79 1.67 61.22
CA LYS A 773 0.41 2.13 60.99
C LYS A 773 0.05 2.33 59.52
N LEU A 774 0.81 1.73 58.59
CA LEU A 774 0.62 1.88 57.15
C LEU A 774 -0.82 1.58 56.69
N PHE A 775 -1.44 0.57 57.28
CA PHE A 775 -2.78 0.08 56.93
C PHE A 775 -3.85 0.45 57.98
N SER A 776 -3.61 1.47 58.80
CA SER A 776 -4.52 1.84 59.89
C SER A 776 -5.91 2.29 59.44
N ALA A 777 -6.02 2.92 58.26
CA ALA A 777 -7.28 3.49 57.76
C ALA A 777 -8.25 2.46 57.15
N ILE A 778 -7.76 1.33 56.63
CA ILE A 778 -8.60 0.32 55.96
C ILE A 778 -9.32 -0.61 56.95
N GLY A 779 -8.95 -0.51 58.23
CA GLY A 779 -9.48 -1.29 59.34
C GLY A 779 -10.88 -0.94 59.84
N THR A 780 -11.52 0.08 59.27
CA THR A 780 -12.83 0.57 59.74
C THR A 780 -14.01 -0.01 58.94
N THR A 781 -13.75 -0.92 57.99
CA THR A 781 -14.77 -1.45 57.07
C THR A 781 -14.97 -2.96 57.24
N THR A 782 -16.18 -3.46 56.99
CA THR A 782 -16.51 -4.90 57.03
C THR A 782 -16.04 -5.66 55.77
N THR A 783 -15.39 -4.95 54.84
CA THR A 783 -14.96 -5.42 53.52
C THR A 783 -13.60 -6.11 53.63
N SER A 784 -13.44 -7.25 52.95
CA SER A 784 -12.15 -7.94 52.87
C SER A 784 -11.18 -7.22 51.93
N VAL A 785 -9.90 -7.16 52.30
CA VAL A 785 -8.83 -6.51 51.53
C VAL A 785 -7.83 -7.53 50.98
N THR A 786 -7.41 -7.36 49.72
CA THR A 786 -6.38 -8.19 49.08
C THR A 786 -5.00 -7.54 49.17
N PHE A 787 -3.98 -8.33 49.52
CA PHE A 787 -2.55 -7.99 49.58
C PHE A 787 -1.68 -8.90 48.70
N ALA A 788 -2.28 -9.58 47.72
CA ALA A 788 -1.57 -10.51 46.86
C ALA A 788 -0.34 -9.83 46.21
N ASN A 789 0.84 -10.43 46.38
CA ASN A 789 2.12 -9.93 45.87
C ASN A 789 2.46 -8.47 46.24
N CYS A 790 1.84 -7.89 47.27
CA CYS A 790 1.93 -6.46 47.58
C CYS A 790 3.38 -5.96 47.71
N PHE A 791 4.23 -6.69 48.44
CA PHE A 791 5.65 -6.39 48.65
C PHE A 791 6.57 -7.45 48.02
N LYS A 792 6.06 -8.28 47.11
CA LYS A 792 6.86 -9.34 46.47
C LYS A 792 8.11 -8.74 45.83
N GLY A 793 9.28 -9.31 46.09
CA GLY A 793 10.55 -8.85 45.55
C GLY A 793 11.10 -7.56 46.19
N CYS A 794 10.56 -7.08 47.31
CA CYS A 794 11.17 -6.00 48.11
C CYS A 794 12.43 -6.52 48.83
N SER A 795 13.50 -6.74 48.06
CA SER A 795 14.68 -7.49 48.50
C SER A 795 15.50 -6.79 49.59
N ALA A 796 15.39 -5.47 49.75
CA ALA A 796 16.08 -4.69 50.79
C ALA A 796 15.32 -4.63 52.13
N LEU A 797 14.09 -5.15 52.19
CA LEU A 797 13.26 -5.04 53.39
C LEU A 797 13.86 -5.87 54.53
N THR A 798 14.26 -5.22 55.64
CA THR A 798 15.05 -5.89 56.71
C THR A 798 14.21 -6.42 57.87
N SER A 799 13.04 -5.83 58.12
CA SER A 799 12.15 -6.17 59.22
C SER A 799 10.70 -5.80 58.89
N LEU A 800 9.74 -6.50 59.49
CA LEU A 800 8.31 -6.18 59.43
C LEU A 800 7.81 -5.70 60.79
N PRO A 801 7.00 -4.63 60.88
CA PRO A 801 6.36 -4.26 62.13
C PRO A 801 5.42 -5.36 62.63
N ALA A 802 5.43 -5.64 63.94
CA ALA A 802 4.58 -6.66 64.54
C ALA A 802 3.09 -6.41 64.21
N GLY A 803 2.61 -5.20 64.49
CA GLY A 803 1.22 -4.79 64.31
C GLY A 803 0.83 -4.34 62.89
N LEU A 804 1.64 -4.62 61.86
CA LEU A 804 1.42 -4.09 60.49
C LEU A 804 0.01 -4.36 59.95
N PHE A 805 -0.59 -5.51 60.30
CA PHE A 805 -1.92 -5.93 59.86
C PHE A 805 -2.99 -5.82 60.94
N ASP A 806 -2.69 -5.33 62.14
CA ASP A 806 -3.58 -5.45 63.32
C ASP A 806 -4.87 -4.65 63.18
N THR A 807 -4.83 -3.57 62.40
CA THR A 807 -6.02 -2.78 62.10
C THR A 807 -6.90 -3.43 61.03
N VAL A 808 -6.40 -4.35 60.19
CA VAL A 808 -7.12 -4.87 59.03
C VAL A 808 -8.19 -5.89 59.44
N CYS A 809 -9.49 -5.55 59.42
CA CYS A 809 -10.52 -6.47 59.92
C CYS A 809 -10.59 -7.82 59.18
N ARG A 810 -10.42 -7.83 57.84
CA ARG A 810 -10.55 -9.03 57.00
C ARG A 810 -9.60 -9.00 55.82
N ILE A 811 -8.84 -10.07 55.64
CA ILE A 811 -7.98 -10.28 54.47
C ILE A 811 -8.67 -11.27 53.53
N SER A 812 -8.73 -10.98 52.23
CA SER A 812 -9.25 -11.89 51.19
C SER A 812 -8.14 -12.69 50.49
N SER A 813 -6.94 -12.14 50.42
CA SER A 813 -5.75 -12.82 49.92
C SER A 813 -4.49 -12.08 50.38
N ILE A 814 -3.46 -12.84 50.71
CA ILE A 814 -2.10 -12.39 51.05
C ILE A 814 -1.05 -13.27 50.35
N ASN A 815 -1.46 -14.00 49.30
CA ASN A 815 -0.61 -14.86 48.50
C ASN A 815 0.61 -14.09 48.00
N GLY A 816 1.80 -14.65 48.22
CA GLY A 816 3.05 -14.06 47.76
C GLY A 816 3.39 -12.67 48.30
N CYS A 817 2.68 -12.17 49.33
CA CYS A 817 2.79 -10.77 49.78
C CYS A 817 4.23 -10.31 50.04
N PHE A 818 5.05 -11.16 50.66
CA PHE A 818 6.48 -10.91 50.93
C PHE A 818 7.40 -11.86 50.16
N GLU A 819 6.90 -12.57 49.12
CA GLU A 819 7.72 -13.51 48.35
C GLU A 819 8.99 -12.83 47.83
N GLY A 820 10.16 -13.42 48.08
CA GLY A 820 11.43 -12.88 47.63
C GLY A 820 11.98 -11.69 48.43
N CYS A 821 11.40 -11.35 49.59
CA CYS A 821 11.98 -10.37 50.53
C CYS A 821 13.17 -10.98 51.29
N LYS A 822 14.29 -11.19 50.58
CA LYS A 822 15.44 -11.99 51.03
C LYS A 822 16.19 -11.42 52.24
N SER A 823 16.06 -10.14 52.53
CA SER A 823 16.75 -9.47 53.64
C SER A 823 15.96 -9.47 54.96
N LEU A 824 14.74 -10.03 54.96
CA LEU A 824 13.91 -10.06 56.16
C LEU A 824 14.56 -10.87 57.28
N THR A 825 14.67 -10.25 58.44
CA THR A 825 15.14 -10.83 59.71
C THR A 825 14.18 -10.48 60.84
N GLY A 826 14.34 -11.13 61.99
CA GLY A 826 13.42 -10.96 63.13
C GLY A 826 12.17 -11.84 62.99
N GLU A 827 11.13 -11.52 63.77
CA GLU A 827 9.90 -12.31 63.87
C GLU A 827 8.89 -11.82 62.81
N SER A 828 8.09 -12.72 62.22
CA SER A 828 7.00 -12.33 61.31
C SER A 828 5.90 -11.51 62.03
N PRO A 829 5.03 -10.77 61.32
CA PRO A 829 3.99 -9.95 61.94
C PRO A 829 3.08 -10.75 62.87
N TYR A 830 2.85 -10.25 64.08
CA TYR A 830 2.02 -10.87 65.11
C TYR A 830 1.21 -9.83 65.88
N THR A 831 0.09 -10.27 66.45
CA THR A 831 -0.71 -9.48 67.39
C THR A 831 -0.67 -10.13 68.76
N VAL A 832 -1.04 -9.42 69.82
CA VAL A 832 -1.07 -9.95 71.19
C VAL A 832 -2.52 -10.05 71.67
N ILE A 833 -2.98 -11.26 71.95
CA ILE A 833 -4.31 -11.53 72.51
C ILE A 833 -4.11 -12.05 73.94
N GLY A 834 -4.49 -11.25 74.93
CA GLY A 834 -4.16 -11.54 76.33
C GLY A 834 -2.65 -11.43 76.58
N GLU A 835 -2.00 -12.56 76.85
CA GLU A 835 -0.53 -12.67 77.01
C GLU A 835 0.15 -13.45 75.86
N GLU A 836 -0.61 -13.94 74.87
CA GLU A 836 -0.09 -14.80 73.78
C GLU A 836 0.10 -14.02 72.47
N LYS A 837 1.18 -14.35 71.73
CA LYS A 837 1.40 -13.85 70.37
C LYS A 837 0.66 -14.73 69.37
N VAL A 838 -0.03 -14.09 68.42
CA VAL A 838 -0.70 -14.73 67.28
C VAL A 838 -0.12 -14.17 65.98
N HIS A 839 0.74 -14.96 65.33
CA HIS A 839 1.40 -14.62 64.06
C HIS A 839 0.41 -14.61 62.90
N LEU A 840 0.73 -13.88 61.84
CA LEU A 840 -0.10 -13.74 60.65
C LEU A 840 -0.54 -15.09 60.05
N TYR A 841 0.34 -16.11 60.05
CA TYR A 841 0.03 -17.46 59.55
C TYR A 841 -0.83 -18.30 60.50
N GLU A 842 -1.03 -17.86 61.73
CA GLU A 842 -1.91 -18.50 62.73
C GLU A 842 -3.33 -17.90 62.67
N ARG A 843 -3.53 -16.78 61.97
CA ARG A 843 -4.80 -16.04 61.89
C ARG A 843 -5.85 -16.65 60.93
N VAL A 844 -5.90 -17.97 60.81
CA VAL A 844 -6.81 -18.69 59.90
C VAL A 844 -8.21 -18.95 60.49
N GLN A 845 -8.32 -18.99 61.82
CA GLN A 845 -9.56 -19.25 62.58
C GLN A 845 -9.57 -18.43 63.89
N GLY A 846 -10.62 -17.64 64.14
CA GLY A 846 -10.76 -16.78 65.33
C GLY A 846 -11.63 -15.54 65.06
N GLU A 847 -12.26 -14.98 66.10
CA GLU A 847 -13.07 -13.74 66.01
C GLU A 847 -12.35 -12.49 66.57
N ASP A 848 -11.23 -12.67 67.28
CA ASP A 848 -10.54 -11.60 68.04
C ASP A 848 -9.39 -10.91 67.27
N PHE A 849 -9.12 -11.29 66.01
CA PHE A 849 -8.02 -10.74 65.20
C PHE A 849 -8.33 -10.75 63.69
N PRO A 850 -7.59 -9.95 62.88
CA PRO A 850 -7.64 -9.95 61.41
C PRO A 850 -7.65 -11.36 60.79
N ARG A 851 -8.77 -11.77 60.19
CA ARG A 851 -8.90 -13.12 59.62
C ARG A 851 -8.22 -13.23 58.25
N VAL A 852 -7.32 -14.20 58.10
CA VAL A 852 -6.79 -14.68 56.81
C VAL A 852 -7.64 -15.88 56.35
N PRO A 853 -7.99 -16.02 55.06
CA PRO A 853 -8.80 -17.14 54.59
C PRO A 853 -8.01 -18.45 54.72
N SER A 854 -8.69 -19.56 55.04
CA SER A 854 -8.06 -20.89 55.16
C SER A 854 -7.80 -21.57 53.81
N SER A 855 -8.12 -20.91 52.69
CA SER A 855 -7.86 -21.46 51.36
C SER A 855 -6.40 -21.30 51.03
N LYS A 856 -5.70 -22.40 50.70
CA LYS A 856 -4.29 -22.40 50.28
C LYS A 856 -3.97 -21.31 49.25
N SER A 857 -4.82 -21.15 48.23
CA SER A 857 -4.65 -20.13 47.18
C SER A 857 -4.61 -18.69 47.71
N ALA A 858 -5.19 -18.42 48.87
CA ALA A 858 -5.29 -17.09 49.47
C ALA A 858 -4.05 -16.69 50.28
N HIS A 859 -3.17 -17.61 50.69
CA HIS A 859 -1.98 -17.28 51.49
C HIS A 859 -0.70 -18.01 51.04
N ALA A 860 -0.79 -18.81 49.96
CA ALA A 860 0.35 -19.55 49.43
C ALA A 860 1.56 -18.64 49.20
N ALA A 861 2.75 -19.16 49.48
CA ALA A 861 4.03 -18.52 49.21
C ALA A 861 4.22 -17.11 49.83
N CYS A 862 3.38 -16.70 50.79
CA CYS A 862 3.42 -15.36 51.39
C CYS A 862 4.84 -14.94 51.84
N PHE A 863 5.61 -15.88 52.41
CA PHE A 863 6.99 -15.66 52.87
C PHE A 863 8.02 -16.46 52.08
N LYS A 864 7.68 -16.93 50.87
CA LYS A 864 8.60 -17.74 50.05
C LYS A 864 9.92 -17.01 49.83
N GLY A 865 11.03 -17.64 50.24
CA GLY A 865 12.37 -17.06 50.15
C GLY A 865 12.76 -16.08 51.26
N CYS A 866 11.95 -15.93 52.32
CA CYS A 866 12.23 -15.09 53.50
C CYS A 866 12.94 -15.88 54.61
N THR A 867 14.02 -16.59 54.28
CA THR A 867 14.66 -17.58 55.18
C THR A 867 15.34 -16.98 56.42
N GLY A 868 15.44 -15.66 56.52
CA GLY A 868 16.04 -14.96 57.67
C GLY A 868 15.08 -14.71 58.84
N LEU A 869 13.78 -14.97 58.67
CA LEU A 869 12.79 -14.84 59.76
C LEU A 869 13.03 -15.89 60.87
N THR A 870 12.95 -15.47 62.14
CA THR A 870 13.26 -16.33 63.29
C THR A 870 12.27 -17.48 63.49
N ASP A 871 11.05 -17.29 63.01
CA ASP A 871 9.91 -18.22 63.03
C ASP A 871 9.72 -18.96 61.69
N TYR A 872 10.61 -18.75 60.72
CA TYR A 872 10.52 -19.39 59.39
C TYR A 872 10.49 -20.92 59.47
N ALA A 873 11.29 -21.51 60.36
CA ALA A 873 11.37 -22.97 60.51
C ALA A 873 10.07 -23.58 61.05
N THR A 874 9.30 -22.83 61.84
CA THR A 874 8.04 -23.26 62.46
C THR A 874 6.80 -22.91 61.63
N MET A 875 6.95 -22.04 60.62
CA MET A 875 5.87 -21.62 59.74
C MET A 875 5.37 -22.78 58.83
N PRO A 876 4.06 -22.89 58.53
CA PRO A 876 3.54 -23.94 57.65
C PRO A 876 4.12 -23.90 56.23
N ASP A 877 4.31 -25.07 55.59
CA ASP A 877 4.98 -25.19 54.28
C ASP A 877 4.29 -24.37 53.18
N GLU A 878 2.97 -24.32 53.18
CA GLU A 878 2.21 -23.54 52.20
C GLU A 878 2.47 -22.03 52.27
N TRP A 879 2.94 -21.48 53.38
CA TRP A 879 3.34 -20.07 53.49
C TRP A 879 4.78 -19.83 52.99
N LYS A 880 5.59 -20.89 52.87
CA LYS A 880 7.01 -20.86 52.50
C LYS A 880 7.30 -21.33 51.07
N GLU A 881 6.41 -22.10 50.44
CA GLU A 881 6.65 -22.81 49.16
C GLU A 881 5.74 -22.41 48.00
#